data_AF-A0A099ZAS1-F1
#
_entry.id   AF-A0A099ZAS1-F1
#
_cell.length_a   1.000
_cell.length_b   1.000
_cell.length_c   1.000
_cell.angle_alpha   90.00
_cell.angle_beta   90.00
_cell.angle_gamma   90.00
#
_symmetry.space_group_name_H-M   'P 1'
#
loop_
_entity.id
_entity.type
_entity.pdbx_description
1 polymer ?
#
loop_
_entity_poly.entity_id
_entity_poly.type
_entity_poly.pdbx_seq_one_letter_code
_entity_poly.pdbx_strand_id
1 'polypeptide(L)'
;NSMGMSHDDDHLSCAGRSHIMSGEWVKGRNPSDLSWSSCSRDDLENFLKSKVSTCLLVTDPRSQYAVRLPHKLPGMHYSADEQCQILFGTNATFCKNMEHLMCAGLWCLVEGDTSCKTKLDPPLDGTECGADKWCRAGECVSKTPIPEHVDGDWSVWSPWSMCSRTCGTGVRFRQRKCDNPPPGPGGKNCRGASVEHTVCENLPCPKGVPSFRDQQCQAHDRYANKKKSLLTAVIIDDKPCELFCSPLGKDSPVLMADRVLDGTPCGPYETDLCVHGKCQKIGCDGIIGSAAKEDRCGVCSGDGKTCKVVKGDFNHTKGMGYIEAAVIPAGARRIRVVEDKPAHSFLALKDSSKRSINSDWKIELPGEFQIAGTTVRYVRRGLWEKISAKGPTKIPLHLMVLLFHDQNYGIHYEYTIPVNYTAENRSEPEKQQDSLYIWTHSGWEGCSVQCGGGERKTIVSCTRIINKTMTVVNDSDCQRVNRPEPQVRKCNTHPCQSRWITGHWSPCSATCEKGTQHREVTCVYQLQNGTYVNTRDLYCLGNKPTTVQSCEGRDCLSIWEASEWSKCSEDCGKGIQKRTVTCTNSQGKCDAATRPRDEEECEDHTGCYEWKTGDWSKCSSTCGKGLQSRVVQCMHKVTGRHGSECPIVSKPAAYRQCHQEVCNEKINVNTITSPRLAALTYKCTGDQWTVYCRVIREKNLCQDMRWYQRCCQTCRDFYANKMQQKS
;
A
#
# COMPACT_ATOMS: atom_id res chain seq x y z
N ASN A 1 -18.48 -9.74 -53.13
CA ASN A 1 -18.41 -8.39 -52.51
C ASN A 1 -17.05 -8.04 -51.91
N SER A 2 -16.64 -8.53 -50.73
CA SER A 2 -15.38 -8.06 -50.09
C SER A 2 -14.10 -8.31 -50.89
N MET A 3 -14.10 -9.32 -51.78
CA MET A 3 -13.00 -9.63 -52.70
C MET A 3 -13.20 -8.97 -54.08
N GLY A 4 -13.89 -7.83 -54.15
CA GLY A 4 -14.07 -7.05 -55.38
C GLY A 4 -15.11 -7.60 -56.38
N MET A 5 -15.69 -8.76 -56.12
CA MET A 5 -16.72 -9.37 -56.98
C MET A 5 -18.04 -8.60 -56.87
N SER A 6 -18.58 -8.10 -57.99
CA SER A 6 -19.90 -7.45 -58.07
C SER A 6 -21.02 -8.46 -58.31
N HIS A 7 -22.27 -8.00 -58.37
CA HIS A 7 -23.37 -8.90 -58.68
C HIS A 7 -23.31 -9.33 -60.15
N ASP A 8 -23.71 -10.57 -60.44
CA ASP A 8 -23.67 -11.11 -61.81
C ASP A 8 -24.63 -10.35 -62.75
N ASP A 9 -25.69 -9.73 -62.20
CA ASP A 9 -26.64 -8.90 -62.94
C ASP A 9 -26.05 -7.54 -63.38
N ASP A 10 -24.93 -7.12 -62.77
CA ASP A 10 -24.17 -5.94 -63.20
C ASP A 10 -23.36 -6.24 -64.48
N HIS A 11 -23.19 -7.53 -64.82
CA HIS A 11 -22.46 -7.99 -66.00
C HIS A 11 -23.44 -8.50 -67.07
N LEU A 12 -23.51 -7.79 -68.21
CA LEU A 12 -24.38 -8.16 -69.34
C LEU A 12 -24.23 -9.60 -69.85
N SER A 13 -23.06 -10.22 -69.67
CA SER A 13 -22.75 -11.60 -70.09
C SER A 13 -23.14 -12.68 -69.08
N CYS A 14 -23.33 -12.31 -67.81
CA CYS A 14 -23.69 -13.23 -66.73
C CYS A 14 -25.10 -12.96 -66.15
N ALA A 15 -25.74 -11.87 -66.57
CA ALA A 15 -27.09 -11.51 -66.18
C ALA A 15 -28.11 -12.62 -66.52
N GLY A 16 -29.05 -12.86 -65.60
CA GLY A 16 -30.14 -13.82 -65.77
C GLY A 16 -29.81 -15.28 -65.49
N ARG A 17 -28.61 -15.61 -65.01
CA ARG A 17 -28.26 -16.96 -64.51
C ARG A 17 -28.10 -16.96 -62.99
N SER A 18 -28.55 -18.04 -62.36
CA SER A 18 -28.50 -18.22 -60.90
C SER A 18 -27.14 -18.76 -60.46
N HIS A 19 -26.34 -17.90 -59.85
CA HIS A 19 -25.00 -18.17 -59.35
C HIS A 19 -24.85 -17.57 -57.95
N ILE A 20 -23.72 -17.83 -57.27
CA ILE A 20 -23.48 -17.36 -55.90
C ILE A 20 -23.53 -15.82 -55.80
N MET A 21 -23.18 -15.09 -56.87
CA MET A 21 -23.18 -13.63 -56.92
C MET A 21 -24.40 -13.02 -57.64
N SER A 22 -25.48 -13.78 -57.85
CA SER A 22 -26.72 -13.20 -58.36
C SER A 22 -27.25 -12.07 -57.46
N GLY A 23 -27.95 -11.10 -58.03
CA GLY A 23 -28.54 -9.95 -57.33
C GLY A 23 -29.66 -10.34 -56.36
N GLU A 24 -30.25 -11.52 -56.55
CA GLU A 24 -31.22 -12.12 -55.63
C GLU A 24 -30.78 -13.50 -55.15
N TRP A 25 -31.17 -13.84 -53.92
CA TRP A 25 -30.89 -15.16 -53.35
C TRP A 25 -31.64 -16.26 -54.11
N VAL A 26 -30.92 -17.28 -54.55
CA VAL A 26 -31.47 -18.42 -55.29
C VAL A 26 -32.24 -19.33 -54.33
N LYS A 27 -33.57 -19.16 -54.26
CA LYS A 27 -34.45 -19.98 -53.43
C LYS A 27 -34.74 -21.34 -54.08
N GLY A 28 -34.79 -22.41 -53.29
CA GLY A 28 -35.25 -23.73 -53.76
C GLY A 28 -34.30 -24.49 -54.68
N ARG A 29 -33.01 -24.12 -54.75
CA ARG A 29 -31.96 -24.96 -55.34
C ARG A 29 -31.09 -25.59 -54.26
N ASN A 30 -30.54 -26.77 -54.57
CA ASN A 30 -29.55 -27.39 -53.71
C ASN A 30 -28.28 -26.52 -53.67
N PRO A 31 -27.68 -26.30 -52.48
CA PRO A 31 -26.44 -25.54 -52.34
C PRO A 31 -25.27 -26.11 -53.16
N SER A 32 -25.28 -27.42 -53.44
CA SER A 32 -24.29 -28.11 -54.28
C SER A 32 -24.36 -27.73 -55.76
N ASP A 33 -25.51 -27.22 -56.22
CA ASP A 33 -25.72 -26.83 -57.62
C ASP A 33 -25.36 -25.36 -57.87
N LEU A 34 -25.07 -24.62 -56.79
CA LEU A 34 -24.65 -23.23 -56.87
C LEU A 34 -23.16 -23.18 -57.20
N SER A 35 -22.85 -22.52 -58.31
CA SER A 35 -21.50 -22.28 -58.79
C SER A 35 -21.25 -20.78 -58.94
N TRP A 36 -19.97 -20.38 -58.86
CA TRP A 36 -19.55 -19.04 -59.23
C TRP A 36 -19.65 -18.85 -60.74
N SER A 37 -20.09 -17.68 -61.19
CA SER A 37 -20.17 -17.35 -62.61
C SER A 37 -18.76 -17.11 -63.21
N SER A 38 -18.67 -17.02 -64.54
CA SER A 38 -17.43 -16.59 -65.21
C SER A 38 -17.07 -15.13 -64.87
N CYS A 39 -18.06 -14.23 -64.75
CA CYS A 39 -17.83 -12.82 -64.42
C CYS A 39 -17.32 -12.65 -62.98
N SER A 40 -17.90 -13.42 -62.06
CA SER A 40 -17.43 -13.54 -60.67
C SER A 40 -15.96 -13.94 -60.59
N ARG A 41 -15.53 -14.92 -61.40
CA ARG A 41 -14.12 -15.33 -61.47
C ARG A 41 -13.23 -14.20 -62.00
N ASP A 42 -13.65 -13.54 -63.06
CA ASP A 42 -12.87 -12.48 -63.71
C ASP A 42 -12.70 -11.26 -62.79
N ASP A 43 -13.76 -10.88 -62.05
CA ASP A 43 -13.70 -9.83 -61.02
C ASP A 43 -12.74 -10.19 -59.89
N LEU A 44 -12.79 -11.44 -59.42
CA LEU A 44 -11.90 -11.93 -58.38
C LEU A 44 -10.44 -11.90 -58.84
N GLU A 45 -10.15 -12.32 -60.07
CA GLU A 45 -8.81 -12.24 -60.63
C GLU A 45 -8.30 -10.80 -60.71
N ASN A 46 -9.16 -9.86 -61.11
CA ASN A 46 -8.81 -8.43 -61.15
C ASN A 46 -8.53 -7.87 -59.74
N PHE A 47 -9.33 -8.27 -58.75
CA PHE A 47 -9.09 -7.92 -57.35
C PHE A 47 -7.76 -8.49 -56.85
N LEU A 48 -7.48 -9.76 -57.12
CA LEU A 48 -6.24 -10.42 -56.70
C LEU A 48 -5.00 -9.78 -57.34
N LYS A 49 -5.09 -9.28 -58.58
CA LYS A 49 -4.03 -8.52 -59.26
C LYS A 49 -3.86 -7.09 -58.74
N SER A 50 -4.82 -6.57 -57.97
CA SER A 50 -4.79 -5.20 -57.44
C SER A 50 -3.88 -5.07 -56.20
N LYS A 51 -3.47 -3.84 -55.88
CA LYS A 51 -2.72 -3.57 -54.62
C LYS A 51 -3.56 -3.72 -53.35
N VAL A 52 -4.88 -3.89 -53.46
CA VAL A 52 -5.80 -3.98 -52.32
C VAL A 52 -5.83 -5.39 -51.74
N SER A 53 -5.45 -6.41 -52.53
CA SER A 53 -5.39 -7.82 -52.13
C SER A 53 -4.11 -8.20 -51.37
N THR A 54 -3.20 -7.25 -51.10
CA THR A 54 -1.88 -7.54 -50.53
C THR A 54 -1.93 -8.23 -49.16
N CYS A 55 -3.01 -8.03 -48.40
CA CYS A 55 -3.23 -8.73 -47.12
C CYS A 55 -3.46 -10.24 -47.28
N LEU A 56 -3.83 -10.72 -48.48
CA LEU A 56 -4.04 -12.13 -48.78
C LEU A 56 -2.75 -12.86 -49.19
N LEU A 57 -1.67 -12.13 -49.47
CA LEU A 57 -0.37 -12.68 -49.90
C LEU A 57 0.47 -13.21 -48.72
N VAL A 58 0.12 -12.82 -47.49
CA VAL A 58 0.85 -13.21 -46.27
C VAL A 58 -0.08 -14.03 -45.39
N THR A 59 0.08 -15.35 -45.44
CA THR A 59 -0.56 -16.26 -44.49
C THR A 59 0.40 -16.50 -43.33
N ASP A 60 -0.02 -16.20 -42.10
CA ASP A 60 0.80 -16.51 -40.91
C ASP A 60 1.03 -18.04 -40.84
N PRO A 61 2.28 -18.53 -40.79
CA PRO A 61 2.60 -19.95 -40.70
C PRO A 61 1.96 -20.66 -39.49
N ARG A 62 1.65 -19.91 -38.42
CA ARG A 62 0.94 -20.43 -37.24
C ARG A 62 -0.55 -20.66 -37.52
N SER A 63 -1.11 -19.99 -38.52
CA SER A 63 -2.51 -20.12 -38.96
C SER A 63 -2.73 -21.29 -39.91
N GLN A 64 -1.67 -21.87 -40.47
CA GLN A 64 -1.74 -23.02 -41.38
C GLN A 64 -2.38 -24.27 -40.73
N TYR A 65 -2.35 -24.34 -39.39
CA TYR A 65 -3.02 -25.36 -38.58
C TYR A 65 -4.30 -24.86 -37.87
N ALA A 66 -4.63 -23.56 -37.98
CA ALA A 66 -5.74 -22.93 -37.27
C ALA A 66 -7.06 -23.00 -38.06
N VAL A 67 -7.01 -23.06 -39.39
CA VAL A 67 -8.21 -23.33 -40.21
C VAL A 67 -8.40 -24.85 -40.28
N ARG A 68 -8.79 -25.45 -39.15
CA ARG A 68 -9.51 -26.72 -39.19
C ARG A 68 -10.91 -26.43 -39.67
N LEU A 69 -11.23 -26.81 -40.90
CA LEU A 69 -12.63 -27.02 -41.27
C LEU A 69 -13.23 -27.94 -40.19
N PRO A 70 -14.38 -27.59 -39.58
CA PRO A 70 -14.98 -28.44 -38.58
C PRO A 70 -15.11 -29.86 -39.14
N HIS A 71 -14.61 -30.87 -38.42
CA HIS A 71 -14.81 -32.28 -38.81
C HIS A 71 -16.30 -32.69 -38.80
N LYS A 72 -17.16 -31.82 -38.27
CA LYS A 72 -18.60 -31.98 -38.13
C LYS A 72 -19.30 -31.11 -39.17
N LEU A 73 -20.32 -31.65 -39.83
CA LEU A 73 -21.17 -30.88 -40.74
C LEU A 73 -22.14 -29.98 -39.94
N PRO A 74 -22.61 -28.83 -40.48
CA PRO A 74 -23.43 -27.87 -39.74
C PRO A 74 -24.73 -28.45 -39.14
N GLY A 75 -25.37 -29.39 -39.83
CA GLY A 75 -26.54 -30.11 -39.38
C GLY A 75 -26.28 -31.13 -38.27
N MET A 76 -25.02 -31.41 -37.93
CA MET A 76 -24.64 -32.14 -36.71
C MET A 76 -24.65 -31.25 -35.47
N HIS A 77 -24.61 -29.92 -35.66
CA HIS A 77 -24.68 -28.94 -34.57
C HIS A 77 -26.10 -28.43 -34.32
N TYR A 78 -26.97 -28.53 -35.33
CA TYR A 78 -28.34 -28.05 -35.28
C TYR A 78 -29.27 -29.15 -35.80
N SER A 79 -30.08 -29.71 -34.91
CA SER A 79 -31.15 -30.65 -35.24
C SER A 79 -32.20 -30.03 -36.17
N ALA A 80 -33.04 -30.86 -36.80
CA ALA A 80 -34.13 -30.37 -37.64
C ALA A 80 -35.10 -29.46 -36.87
N ASP A 81 -35.37 -29.76 -35.59
CA ASP A 81 -36.20 -28.94 -34.71
C ASP A 81 -35.55 -27.57 -34.45
N GLU A 82 -34.26 -27.53 -34.12
CA GLU A 82 -33.53 -26.27 -33.88
C GLU A 82 -33.47 -25.41 -35.15
N GLN A 83 -33.29 -26.02 -36.32
CA GLN A 83 -33.37 -25.31 -37.59
C GLN A 83 -34.76 -24.73 -37.85
N CYS A 84 -35.82 -25.47 -37.52
CA CYS A 84 -37.19 -24.95 -37.56
C CYS A 84 -37.38 -23.77 -36.61
N GLN A 85 -36.82 -23.84 -35.40
CA GLN A 85 -36.89 -22.76 -34.42
C GLN A 85 -36.18 -21.50 -34.90
N ILE A 86 -35.06 -21.64 -35.59
CA ILE A 86 -34.32 -20.53 -36.20
C ILE A 86 -35.12 -19.89 -37.33
N LEU A 87 -35.79 -20.68 -38.17
CA LEU A 87 -36.47 -20.17 -39.37
C LEU A 87 -37.89 -19.61 -39.10
N PHE A 88 -38.60 -20.17 -38.12
CA PHE A 88 -40.02 -19.89 -37.87
C PHE A 88 -40.33 -19.49 -36.40
N GLY A 89 -39.34 -19.43 -35.52
CA GLY A 89 -39.48 -19.02 -34.12
C GLY A 89 -39.46 -20.19 -33.12
N THR A 90 -39.27 -19.91 -31.83
CA THR A 90 -38.98 -20.90 -30.78
C THR A 90 -40.05 -22.00 -30.61
N ASN A 91 -41.28 -21.77 -31.08
CA ASN A 91 -42.39 -22.70 -30.98
C ASN A 91 -42.55 -23.57 -32.24
N ALA A 92 -41.56 -23.55 -33.14
CA ALA A 92 -41.53 -24.38 -34.33
C ALA A 92 -40.80 -25.70 -34.06
N THR A 93 -41.32 -26.79 -34.65
CA THR A 93 -40.72 -28.13 -34.60
C THR A 93 -40.72 -28.74 -35.99
N PHE A 94 -39.94 -29.80 -36.19
CA PHE A 94 -39.90 -30.53 -37.45
C PHE A 94 -41.24 -31.21 -37.73
N CYS A 95 -41.75 -31.02 -38.95
CA CYS A 95 -43.01 -31.60 -39.38
C CYS A 95 -42.84 -33.06 -39.79
N LYS A 96 -43.23 -33.98 -38.91
CA LYS A 96 -43.18 -35.43 -39.16
C LYS A 96 -43.99 -35.88 -40.37
N ASN A 97 -45.09 -35.20 -40.71
CA ASN A 97 -45.92 -35.55 -41.87
C ASN A 97 -45.17 -35.40 -43.21
N MET A 98 -44.12 -34.57 -43.25
CA MET A 98 -43.31 -34.30 -44.43
C MET A 98 -41.94 -34.99 -44.38
N GLU A 99 -41.75 -36.00 -43.53
CA GLU A 99 -40.49 -36.73 -43.36
C GLU A 99 -40.00 -37.41 -44.65
N HIS A 100 -40.91 -37.79 -45.55
CA HIS A 100 -40.54 -38.36 -46.87
C HIS A 100 -39.84 -37.36 -47.81
N LEU A 101 -39.94 -36.05 -47.54
CA LEU A 101 -39.25 -34.97 -48.25
C LEU A 101 -38.03 -34.46 -47.47
N MET A 102 -37.62 -35.17 -46.41
CA MET A 102 -36.45 -34.83 -45.63
C MET A 102 -35.21 -34.75 -46.52
N CYS A 103 -34.35 -33.78 -46.25
CA CYS A 103 -33.20 -33.37 -47.07
C CYS A 103 -33.53 -32.60 -48.36
N ALA A 104 -34.69 -32.79 -48.99
CA ALA A 104 -35.10 -31.97 -50.14
C ALA A 104 -35.65 -30.60 -49.71
N GLY A 105 -36.24 -30.51 -48.52
CA GLY A 105 -36.69 -29.25 -47.92
C GLY A 105 -36.96 -29.42 -46.43
N LEU A 106 -36.64 -28.41 -45.63
CA LEU A 106 -36.99 -28.41 -44.21
C LEU A 106 -38.44 -27.94 -44.04
N TRP A 107 -39.29 -28.85 -43.56
CA TRP A 107 -40.70 -28.58 -43.27
C TRP A 107 -40.92 -28.49 -41.77
N CYS A 108 -41.56 -27.41 -41.34
CA CYS A 108 -41.73 -27.08 -39.93
C CYS A 108 -43.21 -26.93 -39.59
N LEU A 109 -43.59 -27.36 -38.39
CA LEU A 109 -44.89 -27.14 -37.79
C LEU A 109 -44.74 -26.14 -36.64
N VAL A 110 -45.45 -25.02 -36.73
CA VAL A 110 -45.49 -24.02 -35.66
C VAL A 110 -46.71 -24.31 -34.78
N GLU A 111 -46.54 -24.22 -33.47
CA GLU A 111 -47.61 -24.41 -32.50
C GLU A 111 -48.84 -23.53 -32.82
N GLY A 112 -49.98 -24.16 -33.09
CA GLY A 112 -51.23 -23.50 -33.48
C GLY A 112 -51.57 -23.58 -34.97
N ASP A 113 -50.63 -23.97 -35.83
CA ASP A 113 -50.90 -24.22 -37.25
C ASP A 113 -51.33 -25.67 -37.50
N THR A 114 -52.21 -25.87 -38.48
CA THR A 114 -52.65 -27.21 -38.93
C THR A 114 -51.87 -27.73 -40.14
N SER A 115 -51.05 -26.88 -40.78
CA SER A 115 -50.30 -27.20 -42.00
C SER A 115 -48.82 -26.89 -41.83
N CYS A 116 -47.97 -27.72 -42.45
CA CYS A 116 -46.53 -27.56 -42.37
C CYS A 116 -46.04 -26.47 -43.33
N LYS A 117 -45.13 -25.64 -42.84
CA LYS A 117 -44.54 -24.50 -43.55
C LYS A 117 -43.10 -24.81 -43.93
N THR A 118 -42.65 -24.32 -45.08
CA THR A 118 -41.26 -24.44 -45.53
C THR A 118 -40.81 -23.16 -46.22
N LYS A 119 -39.50 -22.91 -46.23
CA LYS A 119 -38.89 -21.85 -47.06
C LYS A 119 -38.22 -22.41 -48.33
N LEU A 120 -38.41 -23.69 -48.62
CA LEU A 120 -37.80 -24.44 -49.73
C LEU A 120 -36.28 -24.63 -49.61
N ASP A 121 -35.70 -24.31 -48.45
CA ASP A 121 -34.31 -24.60 -48.16
C ASP A 121 -34.18 -26.03 -47.60
N PRO A 122 -33.23 -26.84 -48.08
CA PRO A 122 -32.94 -28.14 -47.48
C PRO A 122 -32.38 -27.97 -46.07
N PRO A 123 -32.59 -28.93 -45.16
CA PRO A 123 -31.91 -28.95 -43.88
C PRO A 123 -30.38 -28.96 -44.08
N LEU A 124 -29.66 -28.41 -43.09
CA LEU A 124 -28.21 -28.33 -43.12
C LEU A 124 -27.56 -29.71 -43.33
N ASP A 125 -26.46 -29.75 -44.09
CA ASP A 125 -25.67 -30.96 -44.26
C ASP A 125 -25.29 -31.54 -42.89
N GLY A 126 -25.56 -32.83 -42.68
CA GLY A 126 -25.35 -33.55 -41.42
C GLY A 126 -26.57 -33.69 -40.53
N THR A 127 -27.71 -33.09 -40.88
CA THR A 127 -28.98 -33.29 -40.15
C THR A 127 -29.49 -34.71 -40.33
N GLU A 128 -29.94 -35.33 -39.26
CA GLU A 128 -30.46 -36.70 -39.28
C GLU A 128 -31.74 -36.81 -40.11
N CYS A 129 -31.76 -37.75 -41.05
CA CYS A 129 -32.91 -38.01 -41.95
C CYS A 129 -33.42 -39.45 -41.86
N GLY A 130 -32.84 -40.26 -40.98
CA GLY A 130 -33.21 -41.65 -40.75
C GLY A 130 -32.15 -42.39 -39.94
N ALA A 131 -32.47 -43.62 -39.54
CA ALA A 131 -31.53 -44.48 -38.84
C ALA A 131 -30.25 -44.66 -39.67
N ASP A 132 -29.13 -44.24 -39.11
CA ASP A 132 -27.82 -44.23 -39.77
C ASP A 132 -27.75 -43.48 -41.11
N LYS A 133 -28.57 -42.42 -41.28
CA LYS A 133 -28.53 -41.51 -42.43
C LYS A 133 -28.51 -40.04 -42.03
N TRP A 134 -27.96 -39.21 -42.89
CA TRP A 134 -27.88 -37.75 -42.75
C TRP A 134 -28.09 -37.06 -44.09
N CYS A 135 -28.57 -35.82 -44.05
CA CYS A 135 -28.70 -34.99 -45.24
C CYS A 135 -27.32 -34.55 -45.73
N ARG A 136 -27.07 -34.68 -47.04
CA ARG A 136 -25.89 -34.14 -47.71
C ARG A 136 -26.26 -33.72 -49.12
N ALA A 137 -26.01 -32.47 -49.47
CA ALA A 137 -26.30 -31.92 -50.80
C ALA A 137 -27.77 -32.15 -51.25
N GLY A 138 -28.72 -32.07 -50.32
CA GLY A 138 -30.15 -32.26 -50.60
C GLY A 138 -30.64 -33.71 -50.58
N GLU A 139 -29.75 -34.69 -50.37
CA GLU A 139 -30.11 -36.12 -50.36
C GLU A 139 -29.88 -36.76 -48.98
N CYS A 140 -30.71 -37.75 -48.65
CA CYS A 140 -30.57 -38.55 -47.43
C CYS A 140 -29.60 -39.72 -47.66
N VAL A 141 -28.32 -39.52 -47.35
CA VAL A 141 -27.24 -40.48 -47.62
C VAL A 141 -26.88 -41.29 -46.37
N SER A 142 -26.31 -42.48 -46.55
CA SER A 142 -25.82 -43.29 -45.42
C SER A 142 -24.72 -42.57 -44.65
N LYS A 143 -24.70 -42.75 -43.33
CA LYS A 143 -23.67 -42.26 -42.40
C LYS A 143 -22.29 -42.90 -42.65
N THR A 144 -22.06 -43.64 -43.75
CA THR A 144 -20.75 -44.20 -44.10
C THR A 144 -20.04 -43.43 -45.22
N PRO A 145 -18.69 -43.32 -45.14
CA PRO A 145 -17.86 -43.85 -44.07
C PRO A 145 -17.68 -42.81 -42.96
N ILE A 146 -18.41 -42.97 -41.84
CA ILE A 146 -17.94 -42.53 -40.52
C ILE A 146 -16.78 -43.48 -40.15
N PRO A 147 -15.65 -42.98 -39.62
CA PRO A 147 -14.60 -43.82 -39.05
C PRO A 147 -15.18 -44.82 -38.05
N GLU A 148 -14.77 -46.09 -38.08
CA GLU A 148 -15.27 -47.21 -37.25
C GLU A 148 -15.26 -46.99 -35.71
N HIS A 149 -14.91 -45.81 -35.22
CA HIS A 149 -14.74 -45.53 -33.80
C HIS A 149 -15.06 -44.06 -33.47
N VAL A 150 -16.35 -43.71 -33.35
CA VAL A 150 -16.79 -42.40 -32.84
C VAL A 150 -17.31 -42.56 -31.41
N ASP A 151 -16.50 -42.08 -30.46
CA ASP A 151 -16.90 -41.95 -29.06
C ASP A 151 -18.04 -40.92 -28.95
N GLY A 152 -19.04 -41.21 -28.11
CA GLY A 152 -20.14 -40.29 -27.87
C GLY A 152 -19.69 -39.06 -27.10
N ASP A 153 -20.27 -37.92 -27.43
CA ASP A 153 -19.98 -36.64 -26.79
C ASP A 153 -21.26 -35.94 -26.33
N TRP A 154 -21.11 -35.07 -25.32
CA TRP A 154 -22.21 -34.44 -24.62
C TRP A 154 -22.86 -33.32 -25.44
N SER A 155 -24.19 -33.26 -25.38
CA SER A 155 -24.99 -32.09 -25.74
C SER A 155 -24.61 -30.88 -24.92
N VAL A 156 -24.99 -29.69 -25.39
CA VAL A 156 -24.98 -28.51 -24.54
C VAL A 156 -25.87 -28.74 -23.31
N TRP A 157 -25.46 -28.18 -22.18
CA TRP A 157 -26.28 -28.22 -20.97
C TRP A 157 -27.59 -27.44 -21.18
N SER A 158 -28.69 -27.99 -20.68
CA SER A 158 -29.96 -27.27 -20.59
C SER A 158 -29.81 -26.01 -19.72
N PRO A 159 -30.74 -25.04 -19.85
CA PRO A 159 -30.90 -24.00 -18.83
C PRO A 159 -31.07 -24.62 -17.44
N TRP A 160 -30.64 -23.90 -16.41
CA TRP A 160 -30.87 -24.30 -15.02
C TRP A 160 -32.36 -24.31 -14.70
N SER A 161 -32.81 -25.32 -13.94
CA SER A 161 -34.16 -25.37 -13.38
C SER A 161 -34.42 -24.20 -12.43
N MET A 162 -35.70 -24.00 -12.09
CA MET A 162 -36.05 -23.15 -10.95
C MET A 162 -35.42 -23.69 -9.66
N CYS A 163 -35.15 -22.79 -8.72
CA CYS A 163 -34.65 -23.15 -7.40
C CYS A 163 -35.73 -23.93 -6.65
N SER A 164 -35.34 -25.01 -5.95
CA SER A 164 -36.27 -25.85 -5.18
C SER A 164 -36.92 -25.12 -4.00
N ARG A 165 -36.38 -23.96 -3.62
CA ARG A 165 -36.86 -23.11 -2.52
C ARG A 165 -36.97 -21.66 -2.96
N THR A 166 -37.85 -20.92 -2.29
CA THR A 166 -38.06 -19.47 -2.49
C THR A 166 -37.35 -18.60 -1.45
N CYS A 167 -36.92 -19.18 -0.32
CA CYS A 167 -36.12 -18.52 0.71
C CYS A 167 -35.01 -19.46 1.22
N GLY A 168 -33.89 -18.89 1.65
CA GLY A 168 -32.71 -19.61 2.08
C GLY A 168 -32.04 -20.42 0.96
N THR A 169 -31.18 -21.34 1.36
CA THR A 169 -30.39 -22.19 0.46
C THR A 169 -31.24 -23.32 -0.13
N GLY A 170 -31.40 -23.33 -1.45
CA GLY A 170 -32.07 -24.39 -2.21
C GLY A 170 -31.15 -25.02 -3.26
N VAL A 171 -31.73 -25.88 -4.10
CA VAL A 171 -31.02 -26.60 -5.17
C VAL A 171 -31.71 -26.37 -6.51
N ARG A 172 -30.91 -26.26 -7.56
CA ARG A 172 -31.37 -26.31 -8.95
C ARG A 172 -30.51 -27.27 -9.75
N PHE A 173 -31.05 -27.79 -10.84
CA PHE A 173 -30.36 -28.78 -11.67
C PHE A 173 -30.38 -28.39 -13.14
N ARG A 174 -29.46 -28.97 -13.90
CA ARG A 174 -29.45 -28.92 -15.37
C ARG A 174 -29.09 -30.29 -15.91
N GLN A 175 -29.45 -30.54 -17.16
CA GLN A 175 -29.27 -31.85 -17.80
C GLN A 175 -28.67 -31.72 -19.19
N ARG A 176 -28.03 -32.78 -19.64
CA ARG A 176 -27.47 -32.92 -21.00
C ARG A 176 -27.57 -34.37 -21.45
N LYS A 177 -27.58 -34.58 -22.75
CA LYS A 177 -27.71 -35.90 -23.38
C LYS A 177 -26.41 -36.27 -24.10
N CYS A 178 -26.15 -37.56 -24.25
CA CYS A 178 -24.98 -38.05 -24.97
C CYS A 178 -25.33 -38.23 -26.45
N ASP A 179 -25.53 -37.13 -27.16
CA ASP A 179 -26.08 -37.10 -28.53
C ASP A 179 -25.36 -36.12 -29.47
N ASN A 180 -24.18 -35.59 -29.11
CA ASN A 180 -23.47 -34.58 -29.93
C ASN A 180 -21.98 -34.91 -30.24
N PRO A 181 -21.66 -36.08 -30.83
CA PRO A 181 -22.57 -37.04 -31.45
C PRO A 181 -22.97 -38.19 -30.50
N PRO A 182 -24.02 -38.97 -30.81
CA PRO A 182 -24.30 -40.20 -30.09
C PRO A 182 -23.18 -41.24 -30.29
N PRO A 183 -22.92 -42.14 -29.33
CA PRO A 183 -21.91 -43.18 -29.48
C PRO A 183 -22.21 -44.10 -30.66
N GLY A 184 -21.24 -44.30 -31.56
CA GLY A 184 -21.34 -45.27 -32.64
C GLY A 184 -21.13 -46.72 -32.17
N PRO A 185 -21.32 -47.73 -33.04
CA PRO A 185 -21.03 -49.12 -32.71
C PRO A 185 -19.57 -49.30 -32.26
N GLY A 186 -19.36 -49.74 -31.00
CA GLY A 186 -18.02 -49.88 -30.41
C GLY A 186 -17.41 -48.58 -29.83
N GLY A 187 -18.06 -47.43 -29.99
CA GLY A 187 -17.65 -46.16 -29.39
C GLY A 187 -17.94 -46.09 -27.89
N LYS A 188 -17.14 -45.31 -27.15
CA LYS A 188 -17.34 -45.12 -25.71
C LYS A 188 -18.54 -44.24 -25.44
N ASN A 189 -19.31 -44.59 -24.39
CA ASN A 189 -20.36 -43.72 -23.89
C ASN A 189 -19.76 -42.46 -23.24
N CYS A 190 -20.53 -41.37 -23.18
CA CYS A 190 -20.05 -40.10 -22.65
C CYS A 190 -19.54 -40.21 -21.21
N ARG A 191 -18.38 -39.62 -20.93
CA ARG A 191 -17.77 -39.62 -19.60
C ARG A 191 -18.29 -38.45 -18.76
N GLY A 192 -18.75 -38.72 -17.55
CA GLY A 192 -19.26 -37.72 -16.60
C GLY A 192 -20.77 -37.85 -16.35
N ALA A 193 -21.34 -36.90 -15.60
CA ALA A 193 -22.76 -36.92 -15.27
C ALA A 193 -23.62 -36.29 -16.37
N SER A 194 -24.81 -36.87 -16.60
CA SER A 194 -25.87 -36.32 -17.46
C SER A 194 -26.74 -35.28 -16.75
N VAL A 195 -26.69 -35.23 -15.41
CA VAL A 195 -27.40 -34.27 -14.56
C VAL A 195 -26.42 -33.65 -13.57
N GLU A 196 -26.48 -32.34 -13.41
CA GLU A 196 -25.67 -31.59 -12.46
C GLU A 196 -26.55 -30.76 -11.55
N HIS A 197 -26.20 -30.71 -10.26
CA HIS A 197 -26.93 -29.96 -9.23
C HIS A 197 -26.03 -28.86 -8.70
N THR A 198 -26.59 -27.67 -8.51
CA THR A 198 -25.90 -26.53 -7.90
C THR A 198 -26.79 -25.90 -6.83
N VAL A 199 -26.13 -25.26 -5.88
CA VAL A 199 -26.81 -24.45 -4.87
C VAL A 199 -27.41 -23.20 -5.50
N CYS A 200 -28.58 -22.80 -5.04
CA CYS A 200 -29.18 -21.49 -5.29
C CYS A 200 -29.48 -20.79 -3.95
N GLU A 201 -29.02 -19.55 -3.81
CA GLU A 201 -29.22 -18.74 -2.61
C GLU A 201 -30.38 -17.77 -2.81
N ASN A 202 -31.40 -17.88 -1.96
CA ASN A 202 -32.47 -16.90 -1.87
C ASN A 202 -32.34 -16.08 -0.58
N LEU A 203 -33.17 -15.04 -0.47
CA LEU A 203 -33.27 -14.23 0.76
C LEU A 203 -33.49 -15.12 2.00
N PRO A 204 -32.89 -14.79 3.16
CA PRO A 204 -33.09 -15.56 4.39
C PRO A 204 -34.56 -15.73 4.73
N CYS A 205 -34.96 -16.93 5.14
CA CYS A 205 -36.34 -17.19 5.53
C CYS A 205 -36.72 -16.36 6.77
N PRO A 206 -37.97 -15.84 6.86
CA PRO A 206 -38.42 -15.07 8.01
C PRO A 206 -38.27 -15.83 9.33
N LYS A 207 -37.90 -15.15 10.41
CA LYS A 207 -37.76 -15.79 11.73
C LYS A 207 -39.13 -16.29 12.22
N GLY A 208 -39.18 -17.52 12.73
CA GLY A 208 -40.40 -18.14 13.25
C GLY A 208 -41.18 -19.00 12.26
N VAL A 209 -40.71 -19.14 11.01
CA VAL A 209 -41.28 -20.12 10.07
C VAL A 209 -40.73 -21.53 10.32
N PRO A 210 -41.53 -22.59 10.11
CA PRO A 210 -41.06 -23.97 10.19
C PRO A 210 -39.94 -24.22 9.18
N SER A 211 -39.02 -25.15 9.50
CA SER A 211 -37.95 -25.51 8.56
C SER A 211 -38.52 -26.10 7.27
N PHE A 212 -37.73 -26.08 6.19
CA PHE A 212 -38.18 -26.66 4.91
C PHE A 212 -38.53 -28.15 5.03
N ARG A 213 -37.93 -28.87 5.98
CA ARG A 213 -38.25 -30.26 6.29
C ARG A 213 -39.54 -30.38 7.12
N ASP A 214 -39.75 -29.49 8.09
CA ASP A 214 -41.02 -29.44 8.86
C ASP A 214 -42.21 -29.11 7.96
N GLN A 215 -42.02 -28.22 6.98
CA GLN A 215 -43.06 -27.89 5.99
C GLN A 215 -43.49 -29.13 5.18
N GLN A 216 -42.55 -30.02 4.86
CA GLN A 216 -42.87 -31.30 4.21
C GLN A 216 -43.70 -32.20 5.14
N CYS A 217 -43.32 -32.35 6.41
CA CYS A 217 -44.13 -33.07 7.40
C CYS A 217 -45.56 -32.50 7.55
N GLN A 218 -45.69 -31.17 7.58
CA GLN A 218 -46.97 -30.48 7.69
C GLN A 218 -47.84 -30.63 6.43
N ALA A 219 -47.24 -30.78 5.25
CA ALA A 219 -47.97 -31.06 4.02
C ALA A 219 -48.62 -32.46 4.03
N HIS A 220 -47.98 -33.42 4.68
CA HIS A 220 -48.51 -34.78 4.85
C HIS A 220 -49.60 -34.88 5.94
N ASP A 221 -49.67 -33.92 6.87
CA ASP A 221 -50.72 -33.84 7.91
C ASP A 221 -52.14 -33.69 7.32
N ARG A 222 -52.25 -33.09 6.12
CA ARG A 222 -53.56 -32.85 5.46
C ARG A 222 -54.28 -34.12 4.99
N TYR A 223 -53.60 -35.26 4.89
CA TYR A 223 -54.19 -36.52 4.43
C TYR A 223 -54.62 -37.46 5.59
N ALA A 224 -54.26 -37.16 6.84
CA ALA A 224 -54.61 -37.97 8.01
C ALA A 224 -55.79 -37.33 8.76
N ASN A 225 -56.99 -37.88 8.57
CA ASN A 225 -58.16 -37.49 9.35
C ASN A 225 -57.98 -37.82 10.85
N LYS A 226 -58.18 -36.79 11.69
CA LYS A 226 -58.38 -36.75 13.16
C LYS A 226 -57.16 -36.41 14.04
N LYS A 227 -57.28 -35.24 14.68
CA LYS A 227 -56.45 -34.56 15.71
C LYS A 227 -55.23 -33.78 15.17
N LYS A 228 -55.39 -32.44 15.16
CA LYS A 228 -54.35 -31.41 14.97
C LYS A 228 -53.21 -31.57 16.00
N SER A 229 -52.21 -32.39 15.71
CA SER A 229 -50.89 -32.24 16.34
C SER A 229 -49.92 -31.82 15.26
N LEU A 230 -49.28 -30.66 15.43
CA LEU A 230 -48.29 -30.17 14.48
C LEU A 230 -47.15 -31.20 14.36
N LEU A 231 -47.03 -31.83 13.20
CA LEU A 231 -45.95 -32.74 12.89
C LEU A 231 -44.64 -31.96 12.71
N THR A 232 -43.60 -32.41 13.39
CA THR A 232 -42.24 -31.90 13.27
C THR A 232 -41.33 -32.96 12.66
N ALA A 233 -40.35 -32.52 11.88
CA ALA A 233 -39.39 -33.42 11.28
C ALA A 233 -38.41 -33.96 12.30
N VAL A 234 -38.14 -35.25 12.22
CA VAL A 234 -37.09 -35.95 12.97
C VAL A 234 -36.03 -36.39 11.97
N ILE A 235 -34.76 -36.16 12.29
CA ILE A 235 -33.63 -36.57 11.46
C ILE A 235 -33.05 -37.83 12.10
N ILE A 236 -32.98 -38.91 11.33
CA ILE A 236 -32.34 -40.17 11.72
C ILE A 236 -30.97 -40.20 11.05
N ASP A 237 -29.89 -40.29 11.84
CA ASP A 237 -28.51 -40.16 11.35
C ASP A 237 -28.14 -41.19 10.27
N ASP A 238 -28.67 -42.42 10.36
CA ASP A 238 -28.42 -43.47 9.36
C ASP A 238 -29.10 -43.18 8.01
N LYS A 239 -30.17 -42.38 8.03
CA LYS A 239 -31.05 -42.14 6.88
C LYS A 239 -31.50 -40.68 6.81
N PRO A 240 -30.56 -39.74 6.67
CA PRO A 240 -30.84 -38.31 6.85
C PRO A 240 -31.71 -37.73 5.74
N CYS A 241 -31.86 -38.40 4.60
CA CYS A 241 -32.66 -37.90 3.46
C CYS A 241 -34.01 -38.59 3.28
N GLU A 242 -34.41 -39.46 4.21
CA GLU A 242 -35.78 -39.93 4.34
C GLU A 242 -36.59 -38.94 5.20
N LEU A 243 -37.91 -38.85 4.96
CA LEU A 243 -38.78 -37.95 5.70
C LEU A 243 -39.42 -38.68 6.88
N PHE A 244 -38.84 -38.51 8.05
CA PHE A 244 -39.43 -38.96 9.31
C PHE A 244 -40.12 -37.80 10.03
N CYS A 245 -41.34 -38.03 10.50
CA CYS A 245 -42.15 -37.03 11.18
C CYS A 245 -42.70 -37.59 12.49
N SER A 246 -42.75 -36.77 13.53
CA SER A 246 -43.37 -37.10 14.80
C SER A 246 -44.27 -35.96 15.29
N PRO A 247 -45.36 -36.25 16.00
CA PRO A 247 -46.08 -35.25 16.78
C PRO A 247 -45.17 -34.66 17.86
N LEU A 248 -45.31 -33.36 18.14
CA LEU A 248 -44.63 -32.71 19.27
C LEU A 248 -44.88 -33.49 20.58
N GLY A 249 -43.81 -34.04 21.17
CA GLY A 249 -43.84 -34.75 22.46
C GLY A 249 -44.02 -36.28 22.42
N LYS A 250 -43.91 -36.93 21.24
CA LYS A 250 -43.82 -38.40 21.12
C LYS A 250 -42.43 -38.84 20.65
N ASP A 251 -41.92 -39.92 21.24
CA ASP A 251 -40.56 -40.43 20.99
C ASP A 251 -40.41 -41.32 19.75
N SER A 252 -41.51 -41.68 19.07
CA SER A 252 -41.48 -42.58 17.90
C SER A 252 -41.71 -41.82 16.58
N PRO A 253 -40.66 -41.61 15.75
CA PRO A 253 -40.81 -41.04 14.42
C PRO A 253 -41.44 -42.04 13.44
N VAL A 254 -42.31 -41.54 12.55
CA VAL A 254 -42.95 -42.32 11.49
C VAL A 254 -42.39 -41.90 10.13
N LEU A 255 -42.07 -42.87 9.28
CA LEU A 255 -41.64 -42.62 7.89
C LEU A 255 -42.85 -42.13 7.07
N MET A 256 -42.78 -40.90 6.57
CA MET A 256 -43.81 -40.28 5.74
C MET A 256 -43.47 -40.31 4.24
N ALA A 257 -42.18 -40.31 3.88
CA ALA A 257 -41.73 -40.43 2.50
C ALA A 257 -40.31 -41.01 2.40
N ASP A 258 -40.06 -41.82 1.37
CA ASP A 258 -38.77 -42.45 1.09
C ASP A 258 -37.65 -41.47 0.71
N ARG A 259 -38.01 -40.23 0.37
CA ARG A 259 -37.07 -39.14 0.14
C ARG A 259 -37.70 -37.78 0.44
N VAL A 260 -36.91 -36.91 1.05
CA VAL A 260 -37.21 -35.48 1.14
C VAL A 260 -37.00 -34.80 -0.22
N LEU A 261 -37.59 -33.63 -0.40
CA LEU A 261 -37.37 -32.82 -1.60
C LEU A 261 -35.91 -32.37 -1.72
N ASP A 262 -35.41 -32.33 -2.96
CA ASP A 262 -34.03 -31.95 -3.24
C ASP A 262 -33.73 -30.52 -2.74
N GLY A 263 -32.63 -30.37 -2.01
CA GLY A 263 -32.26 -29.13 -1.30
C GLY A 263 -32.77 -29.03 0.14
N THR A 264 -33.35 -30.09 0.68
CA THR A 264 -33.57 -30.21 2.12
C THR A 264 -32.24 -30.44 2.84
N PRO A 265 -31.88 -29.65 3.88
CA PRO A 265 -30.66 -29.87 4.67
C PRO A 265 -30.65 -31.25 5.31
N CYS A 266 -29.51 -31.94 5.27
CA CYS A 266 -29.38 -33.29 5.84
C CYS A 266 -29.43 -33.30 7.37
N GLY A 267 -28.92 -32.24 8.01
CA GLY A 267 -28.77 -32.13 9.46
C GLY A 267 -29.08 -30.73 9.98
N PRO A 268 -29.24 -30.56 11.30
CA PRO A 268 -29.53 -29.27 11.92
C PRO A 268 -28.36 -28.27 11.89
N TYR A 269 -27.12 -28.76 11.73
CA TYR A 269 -25.89 -27.95 11.73
C TYR A 269 -25.02 -28.18 10.49
N GLU A 270 -25.47 -28.99 9.55
CA GLU A 270 -24.72 -29.32 8.34
C GLU A 270 -25.18 -28.47 7.16
N THR A 271 -24.22 -28.02 6.35
CA THR A 271 -24.48 -27.34 5.08
C THR A 271 -24.87 -28.32 3.96
N ASP A 272 -24.78 -29.62 4.23
CA ASP A 272 -25.00 -30.67 3.22
C ASP A 272 -26.49 -30.82 2.91
N LEU A 273 -26.79 -31.14 1.65
CA LEU A 273 -28.14 -31.13 1.10
C LEU A 273 -28.52 -32.50 0.56
N CYS A 274 -29.78 -32.88 0.76
CA CYS A 274 -30.35 -34.07 0.16
C CYS A 274 -30.58 -33.84 -1.33
N VAL A 275 -30.03 -34.72 -2.17
CA VAL A 275 -30.23 -34.74 -3.62
C VAL A 275 -30.39 -36.19 -4.06
N HIS A 276 -31.48 -36.50 -4.78
CA HIS A 276 -31.80 -37.86 -5.22
C HIS A 276 -31.83 -38.88 -4.06
N GLY A 277 -32.34 -38.47 -2.89
CA GLY A 277 -32.44 -39.33 -1.69
C GLY A 277 -31.12 -39.61 -0.98
N LYS A 278 -30.01 -38.99 -1.39
CA LYS A 278 -28.70 -39.12 -0.74
C LYS A 278 -28.25 -37.77 -0.17
N CYS A 279 -27.59 -37.81 0.98
CA CYS A 279 -26.97 -36.61 1.53
C CYS A 279 -25.68 -36.30 0.76
N GLN A 280 -25.63 -35.17 0.07
CA GLN A 280 -24.52 -34.77 -0.78
C GLN A 280 -23.87 -33.50 -0.23
N LYS A 281 -22.53 -33.48 -0.25
CA LYS A 281 -21.75 -32.31 0.17
C LYS A 281 -21.73 -31.26 -0.93
N ILE A 282 -21.78 -30.00 -0.52
CA ILE A 282 -21.59 -28.87 -1.43
C ILE A 282 -20.08 -28.73 -1.67
N GLY A 283 -19.64 -28.90 -2.92
CA GLY A 283 -18.27 -28.62 -3.32
C GLY A 283 -17.96 -27.12 -3.19
N CYS A 284 -16.68 -26.78 -3.08
CA CYS A 284 -16.27 -25.37 -3.00
C CYS A 284 -16.59 -24.54 -4.27
N ASP A 285 -16.92 -25.24 -5.36
CA ASP A 285 -17.33 -24.72 -6.66
C ASP A 285 -18.85 -24.44 -6.72
N GLY A 286 -19.57 -24.71 -5.63
CA GLY A 286 -21.03 -24.57 -5.54
C GLY A 286 -21.81 -25.75 -6.15
N ILE A 287 -21.10 -26.76 -6.68
CA ILE A 287 -21.68 -27.94 -7.30
C ILE A 287 -21.87 -29.03 -6.23
N ILE A 288 -23.06 -29.61 -6.17
CA ILE A 288 -23.44 -30.59 -5.15
C ILE A 288 -22.96 -31.97 -5.57
N GLY A 289 -22.25 -32.66 -4.70
CA GLY A 289 -21.58 -33.93 -5.00
C GLY A 289 -20.26 -33.77 -5.76
N SER A 290 -19.77 -32.54 -5.95
CA SER A 290 -18.45 -32.29 -6.52
C SER A 290 -17.33 -32.75 -5.58
N ALA A 291 -16.26 -33.28 -6.15
CA ALA A 291 -15.04 -33.63 -5.42
C ALA A 291 -14.18 -32.39 -5.11
N ALA A 292 -14.55 -31.21 -5.62
CA ALA A 292 -13.83 -29.96 -5.43
C ALA A 292 -13.84 -29.54 -3.96
N LYS A 293 -12.63 -29.38 -3.40
CA LYS A 293 -12.41 -28.93 -2.02
C LYS A 293 -11.61 -27.66 -2.03
N GLU A 294 -11.87 -26.81 -1.03
CA GLU A 294 -11.00 -25.68 -0.78
C GLU A 294 -9.60 -26.17 -0.43
N ASP A 295 -8.60 -25.50 -1.00
CA ASP A 295 -7.23 -25.65 -0.61
C ASP A 295 -6.98 -25.07 0.81
N ARG A 296 -5.73 -25.04 1.24
CA ARG A 296 -5.37 -24.46 2.55
C ARG A 296 -5.63 -22.94 2.64
N CYS A 297 -5.85 -22.26 1.52
CA CYS A 297 -6.04 -20.82 1.41
C CYS A 297 -7.52 -20.41 1.32
N GLY A 298 -8.43 -21.38 1.27
CA GLY A 298 -9.84 -21.14 1.01
C GLY A 298 -10.11 -20.81 -0.46
N VAL A 299 -9.26 -21.28 -1.38
CA VAL A 299 -9.46 -21.20 -2.83
C VAL A 299 -9.93 -22.57 -3.32
N CYS A 300 -11.04 -22.59 -4.05
CA CYS A 300 -11.61 -23.84 -4.54
C CYS A 300 -10.71 -24.51 -5.57
N SER A 301 -10.38 -25.79 -5.37
CA SER A 301 -9.44 -26.55 -6.21
C SER A 301 -8.10 -25.81 -6.42
N GLY A 302 -7.71 -24.98 -5.45
CA GLY A 302 -6.48 -24.21 -5.50
C GLY A 302 -5.25 -25.07 -5.25
N ASP A 303 -4.09 -24.53 -5.63
CA ASP A 303 -2.79 -25.18 -5.46
C ASP A 303 -2.14 -24.86 -4.09
N GLY A 304 -2.83 -24.11 -3.23
CA GLY A 304 -2.37 -23.73 -1.91
C GLY A 304 -1.26 -22.67 -1.91
N LYS A 305 -1.02 -21.97 -3.02
CA LYS A 305 0.05 -20.96 -3.13
C LYS A 305 -0.41 -19.51 -2.94
N THR A 306 -1.72 -19.27 -2.90
CA THR A 306 -2.32 -17.93 -2.72
C THR A 306 -2.31 -17.44 -1.28
N CYS A 307 -1.79 -18.23 -0.35
CA CYS A 307 -1.67 -17.90 1.07
C CYS A 307 -0.41 -18.53 1.65
N LYS A 308 0.04 -18.00 2.79
CA LYS A 308 1.09 -18.60 3.62
C LYS A 308 0.52 -19.09 4.94
N VAL A 309 1.11 -20.17 5.46
CA VAL A 309 0.75 -20.75 6.76
C VAL A 309 1.60 -20.07 7.83
N VAL A 310 0.95 -19.60 8.88
CA VAL A 310 1.57 -19.05 10.08
C VAL A 310 1.33 -20.03 11.22
N LYS A 311 2.41 -20.44 11.89
CA LYS A 311 2.39 -21.31 13.07
C LYS A 311 3.12 -20.61 14.20
N GLY A 312 2.68 -20.84 15.42
CA GLY A 312 3.38 -20.36 16.61
C GLY A 312 2.97 -21.12 17.86
N ASP A 313 3.83 -21.01 18.86
CA ASP A 313 3.71 -21.70 20.14
C ASP A 313 3.66 -20.66 21.26
N PHE A 314 2.80 -20.89 22.24
CA PHE A 314 2.71 -20.04 23.42
C PHE A 314 3.53 -20.62 24.57
N ASN A 315 4.72 -20.05 24.77
CA ASN A 315 5.71 -20.51 25.75
C ASN A 315 5.78 -19.62 27.00
N HIS A 316 4.63 -19.19 27.53
CA HIS A 316 4.57 -18.40 28.76
C HIS A 316 4.27 -19.30 29.96
N THR A 317 5.11 -19.24 30.99
CA THR A 317 5.06 -20.17 32.13
C THR A 317 4.85 -19.49 33.48
N LYS A 318 4.72 -18.16 33.53
CA LYS A 318 4.66 -17.39 34.79
C LYS A 318 3.65 -16.26 34.73
N GLY A 319 2.80 -16.13 35.75
CA GLY A 319 1.84 -15.02 35.89
C GLY A 319 0.38 -15.46 35.94
N MET A 320 -0.47 -14.61 36.50
CA MET A 320 -1.91 -14.84 36.65
C MET A 320 -2.71 -13.83 35.83
N GLY A 321 -3.77 -14.30 35.16
CA GLY A 321 -4.66 -13.47 34.35
C GLY A 321 -4.56 -13.75 32.85
N TYR A 322 -5.13 -12.85 32.05
CA TYR A 322 -5.18 -12.99 30.58
C TYR A 322 -3.90 -12.50 29.94
N ILE A 323 -3.19 -13.41 29.27
CA ILE A 323 -1.98 -13.10 28.49
C ILE A 323 -2.30 -13.22 27.00
N GLU A 324 -1.90 -12.23 26.20
CA GLU A 324 -2.08 -12.28 24.75
C GLU A 324 -1.03 -13.21 24.12
N ALA A 325 -1.48 -14.26 23.45
CA ALA A 325 -0.62 -15.24 22.78
C ALA A 325 -0.31 -14.83 21.33
N ALA A 326 -1.30 -14.31 20.61
CA ALA A 326 -1.14 -13.87 19.23
C ALA A 326 -2.27 -12.93 18.80
N VAL A 327 -1.99 -12.07 17.83
CA VAL A 327 -3.01 -11.32 17.08
C VAL A 327 -3.17 -11.95 15.71
N ILE A 328 -4.32 -12.58 15.47
CA ILE A 328 -4.69 -13.18 14.19
C ILE A 328 -5.28 -12.06 13.32
N PRO A 329 -4.65 -11.70 12.18
CA PRO A 329 -5.05 -10.54 11.40
C PRO A 329 -6.39 -10.75 10.68
N ALA A 330 -6.95 -9.66 10.14
CA ALA A 330 -8.06 -9.73 9.19
C ALA A 330 -7.62 -10.49 7.92
N GLY A 331 -8.54 -11.22 7.30
CA GLY A 331 -8.30 -12.09 6.15
C GLY A 331 -7.75 -13.47 6.52
N ALA A 332 -7.52 -13.76 7.80
CA ALA A 332 -7.00 -15.05 8.23
C ALA A 332 -8.04 -16.17 8.08
N ARG A 333 -7.57 -17.33 7.63
CA ARG A 333 -8.37 -18.55 7.38
C ARG A 333 -7.78 -19.76 8.07
N ARG A 334 -8.57 -20.83 8.20
CA ARG A 334 -8.18 -22.10 8.83
C ARG A 334 -7.51 -21.91 10.19
N ILE A 335 -8.10 -21.05 11.00
CA ILE A 335 -7.61 -20.76 12.34
C ILE A 335 -7.82 -22.00 13.20
N ARG A 336 -6.76 -22.45 13.85
CA ARG A 336 -6.77 -23.60 14.75
C ARG A 336 -5.85 -23.29 15.93
N VAL A 337 -6.40 -23.34 17.13
CA VAL A 337 -5.67 -23.21 18.39
C VAL A 337 -5.95 -24.44 19.22
N VAL A 338 -4.91 -25.15 19.64
CA VAL A 338 -5.01 -26.43 20.33
C VAL A 338 -4.04 -26.46 21.49
N GLU A 339 -4.48 -26.99 22.61
CA GLU A 339 -3.59 -27.40 23.71
C GLU A 339 -3.05 -28.80 23.43
N ASP A 340 -1.74 -29.00 23.51
CA ASP A 340 -1.11 -30.32 23.35
C ASP A 340 -1.37 -31.21 24.57
N LYS A 341 -1.52 -30.60 25.75
CA LYS A 341 -1.75 -31.29 27.02
C LYS A 341 -2.90 -30.61 27.78
N PRO A 342 -3.77 -31.36 28.45
CA PRO A 342 -4.81 -30.78 29.29
C PRO A 342 -4.17 -29.93 30.39
N ALA A 343 -4.58 -28.67 30.52
CA ALA A 343 -4.00 -27.73 31.46
C ALA A 343 -5.09 -26.94 32.18
N HIS A 344 -4.76 -26.39 33.35
CA HIS A 344 -5.64 -25.48 34.09
C HIS A 344 -5.55 -24.05 33.52
N SER A 345 -5.77 -23.93 32.21
CA SER A 345 -5.89 -22.69 31.45
C SER A 345 -7.25 -22.63 30.76
N PHE A 346 -7.58 -21.45 30.23
CA PHE A 346 -8.70 -21.31 29.31
C PHE A 346 -8.26 -20.51 28.09
N LEU A 347 -8.58 -21.03 26.91
CA LEU A 347 -8.40 -20.32 25.66
C LEU A 347 -9.50 -19.28 25.52
N ALA A 348 -9.10 -18.07 25.18
CA ALA A 348 -9.99 -16.94 25.03
C ALA A 348 -9.74 -16.22 23.71
N LEU A 349 -10.82 -15.73 23.10
CA LEU A 349 -10.75 -14.91 21.90
C LEU A 349 -11.52 -13.63 22.15
N LYS A 350 -10.96 -12.50 21.71
CA LYS A 350 -11.68 -11.23 21.68
C LYS A 350 -11.44 -10.52 20.36
N ASP A 351 -12.45 -9.84 19.85
CA ASP A 351 -12.29 -8.92 18.74
C ASP A 351 -12.32 -7.47 19.21
N SER A 352 -11.96 -6.54 18.32
CA SER A 352 -11.97 -5.10 18.61
C SER A 352 -13.39 -4.53 18.79
N SER A 353 -14.44 -5.32 18.55
CA SER A 353 -15.86 -4.94 18.67
C SER A 353 -16.52 -5.37 19.98
N LYS A 354 -15.73 -5.79 20.98
CA LYS A 354 -16.15 -6.26 22.31
C LYS A 354 -16.90 -7.60 22.31
N ARG A 355 -16.90 -8.37 21.22
CA ARG A 355 -17.35 -9.77 21.26
C ARG A 355 -16.19 -10.64 21.70
N SER A 356 -16.48 -11.65 22.52
CA SER A 356 -15.46 -12.51 23.08
C SER A 356 -15.98 -13.90 23.39
N ILE A 357 -15.04 -14.83 23.51
CA ILE A 357 -15.21 -16.18 24.04
C ILE A 357 -14.25 -16.27 25.22
N ASN A 358 -14.75 -16.70 26.38
CA ASN A 358 -13.97 -16.83 27.61
C ASN A 358 -13.19 -15.57 28.01
N SER A 359 -13.78 -14.37 27.89
CA SER A 359 -13.14 -13.10 28.33
C SER A 359 -13.81 -12.58 29.61
N ASP A 360 -13.17 -11.61 30.26
CA ASP A 360 -13.72 -10.89 31.42
C ASP A 360 -14.07 -11.82 32.60
N TRP A 361 -13.23 -12.84 32.81
CA TRP A 361 -13.39 -13.87 33.86
C TRP A 361 -14.67 -14.71 33.76
N LYS A 362 -15.35 -14.67 32.61
CA LYS A 362 -16.53 -15.49 32.32
C LYS A 362 -16.15 -16.62 31.38
N ILE A 363 -16.41 -17.86 31.78
CA ILE A 363 -16.19 -19.05 30.94
C ILE A 363 -17.51 -19.42 30.25
N GLU A 364 -17.48 -19.48 28.92
CA GLU A 364 -18.59 -19.88 28.08
C GLU A 364 -18.65 -21.40 27.89
N LEU A 365 -19.85 -21.91 27.62
CA LEU A 365 -20.03 -23.33 27.28
C LEU A 365 -19.51 -23.64 25.87
N PRO A 366 -19.09 -24.89 25.59
CA PRO A 366 -18.70 -25.31 24.24
C PRO A 366 -19.82 -25.07 23.23
N GLY A 367 -19.48 -24.55 22.05
CA GLY A 367 -20.47 -24.13 21.06
C GLY A 367 -19.88 -23.35 19.88
N GLU A 368 -20.77 -22.78 19.07
CA GLU A 368 -20.43 -21.92 17.94
C GLU A 368 -20.76 -20.45 18.23
N PHE A 369 -19.81 -19.57 17.94
CA PHE A 369 -19.87 -18.16 18.25
C PHE A 369 -19.59 -17.33 16.99
N GLN A 370 -20.35 -16.26 16.78
CA GLN A 370 -20.13 -15.30 15.68
C GLN A 370 -19.24 -14.14 16.16
N ILE A 371 -17.96 -14.19 15.82
CA ILE A 371 -16.93 -13.23 16.27
C ILE A 371 -16.01 -12.88 15.09
N ALA A 372 -15.56 -11.62 15.02
CA ALA A 372 -14.71 -11.13 13.93
C ALA A 372 -15.19 -11.43 12.50
N GLY A 373 -16.50 -11.55 12.29
CA GLY A 373 -17.10 -11.83 10.98
C GLY A 373 -16.97 -13.28 10.48
N THR A 374 -16.55 -14.21 11.33
CA THR A 374 -16.50 -15.66 11.07
C THR A 374 -17.18 -16.44 12.19
N THR A 375 -17.57 -17.68 11.90
CA THR A 375 -18.04 -18.63 12.92
C THR A 375 -16.83 -19.31 13.56
N VAL A 376 -16.74 -19.21 14.88
CA VAL A 376 -15.70 -19.84 15.70
C VAL A 376 -16.34 -20.96 16.51
N ARG A 377 -15.75 -22.15 16.42
CA ARG A 377 -16.16 -23.33 17.18
C ARG A 377 -15.20 -23.55 18.35
N TYR A 378 -15.74 -23.47 19.56
CA TYR A 378 -15.03 -23.72 20.81
C TYR A 378 -15.44 -25.09 21.36
N VAL A 379 -14.45 -25.94 21.60
CA VAL A 379 -14.63 -27.31 22.11
C VAL A 379 -13.81 -27.49 23.37
N ARG A 380 -14.44 -28.07 24.39
CA ARG A 380 -13.78 -28.43 25.65
C ARG A 380 -14.12 -29.87 26.03
N ARG A 381 -13.09 -30.65 26.38
CA ARG A 381 -13.23 -32.03 26.86
C ARG A 381 -12.38 -32.20 28.12
N GLY A 382 -13.00 -32.10 29.28
CA GLY A 382 -12.26 -32.01 30.55
C GLY A 382 -11.43 -30.73 30.62
N LEU A 383 -10.11 -30.87 30.79
CA LEU A 383 -9.13 -29.76 30.81
C LEU A 383 -8.49 -29.47 29.45
N TRP A 384 -8.94 -30.14 28.38
CA TRP A 384 -8.39 -29.95 27.04
C TRP A 384 -9.30 -29.02 26.22
N GLU A 385 -8.69 -27.99 25.62
CA GLU A 385 -9.40 -26.99 24.82
C GLU A 385 -8.93 -26.90 23.36
N LYS A 386 -9.90 -26.61 22.49
CA LYS A 386 -9.66 -26.34 21.07
C LYS A 386 -10.58 -25.24 20.56
N ILE A 387 -9.97 -24.29 19.86
CA ILE A 387 -10.66 -23.25 19.12
C ILE A 387 -10.37 -23.44 17.63
N SER A 388 -11.41 -23.37 16.80
CA SER A 388 -11.25 -23.44 15.35
C SER A 388 -12.19 -22.51 14.60
N ALA A 389 -11.73 -21.92 13.50
CA ALA A 389 -12.52 -21.07 12.63
C ALA A 389 -12.13 -21.26 11.16
N LYS A 390 -13.14 -21.34 10.28
CA LYS A 390 -12.87 -21.43 8.82
C LYS A 390 -12.31 -20.12 8.26
N GLY A 391 -12.80 -18.97 8.75
CA GLY A 391 -12.48 -17.65 8.21
C GLY A 391 -13.21 -17.39 6.87
N PRO A 392 -12.88 -16.30 6.15
CA PRO A 392 -11.90 -15.29 6.50
C PRO A 392 -12.39 -14.38 7.63
N THR A 393 -11.50 -13.99 8.54
CA THR A 393 -11.79 -12.95 9.54
C THR A 393 -11.97 -11.59 8.85
N LYS A 394 -12.98 -10.82 9.26
CA LYS A 394 -13.19 -9.45 8.75
C LYS A 394 -12.40 -8.41 9.54
N ILE A 395 -12.14 -8.69 10.81
CA ILE A 395 -11.36 -7.85 11.74
C ILE A 395 -10.36 -8.73 12.53
N PRO A 396 -9.30 -8.15 13.12
CA PRO A 396 -8.33 -8.92 13.89
C PRO A 396 -8.95 -9.63 15.11
N LEU A 397 -8.47 -10.85 15.38
CA LEU A 397 -8.81 -11.66 16.55
C LEU A 397 -7.61 -11.70 17.49
N HIS A 398 -7.81 -11.31 18.74
CA HIS A 398 -6.80 -11.41 19.78
C HIS A 398 -6.98 -12.74 20.51
N LEU A 399 -5.99 -13.63 20.36
CA LEU A 399 -5.90 -14.88 21.11
C LEU A 399 -5.31 -14.59 22.48
N MET A 400 -6.11 -14.83 23.51
CA MET A 400 -5.74 -14.66 24.91
C MET A 400 -5.74 -16.04 25.59
N VAL A 401 -4.90 -16.21 26.59
CA VAL A 401 -4.87 -17.40 27.45
C VAL A 401 -5.01 -16.96 28.89
N LEU A 402 -6.02 -17.49 29.59
CA LEU A 402 -6.21 -17.25 31.01
C LEU A 402 -5.39 -18.24 31.83
N LEU A 403 -4.42 -17.73 32.59
CA LEU A 403 -3.50 -18.52 33.40
C LEU A 403 -3.85 -18.41 34.89
N PHE A 404 -3.87 -19.54 35.60
CA PHE A 404 -4.11 -19.61 37.04
C PHE A 404 -2.84 -19.98 37.85
N HIS A 405 -1.92 -20.74 37.26
CA HIS A 405 -0.72 -21.26 37.94
C HIS A 405 0.53 -21.25 37.03
N ASP A 406 1.70 -21.46 37.61
CA ASP A 406 2.93 -21.57 36.83
C ASP A 406 3.09 -23.00 36.28
N GLN A 407 2.88 -23.19 34.97
CA GLN A 407 3.07 -24.47 34.28
C GLN A 407 3.35 -24.25 32.79
N ASN A 408 3.75 -25.31 32.07
CA ASN A 408 3.88 -25.28 30.62
C ASN A 408 2.55 -25.70 29.98
N TYR A 409 1.93 -24.75 29.27
CA TYR A 409 0.58 -24.89 28.72
C TYR A 409 0.54 -25.54 27.34
N GLY A 410 1.67 -25.59 26.61
CA GLY A 410 1.77 -26.30 25.32
C GLY A 410 0.69 -25.91 24.32
N ILE A 411 0.42 -24.61 24.16
CA ILE A 411 -0.62 -24.13 23.24
C ILE A 411 0.02 -23.83 21.89
N HIS A 412 -0.54 -24.44 20.85
CA HIS A 412 -0.10 -24.30 19.47
C HIS A 412 -1.22 -23.66 18.65
N TYR A 413 -0.87 -22.62 17.90
CA TYR A 413 -1.80 -21.97 16.98
C TYR A 413 -1.28 -22.02 15.55
N GLU A 414 -2.21 -22.19 14.63
CA GLU A 414 -1.97 -22.25 13.19
C GLU A 414 -3.10 -21.53 12.46
N TYR A 415 -2.75 -20.70 11.48
CA TYR A 415 -3.71 -20.06 10.58
C TYR A 415 -3.04 -19.73 9.25
N THR A 416 -3.83 -19.34 8.25
CA THR A 416 -3.37 -18.97 6.91
C THR A 416 -3.72 -17.53 6.58
N ILE A 417 -2.83 -16.82 5.88
CA ILE A 417 -3.03 -15.44 5.45
C ILE A 417 -2.75 -15.28 3.95
N PRO A 418 -3.56 -14.50 3.21
CA PRO A 418 -3.42 -14.37 1.75
C PRO A 418 -2.10 -13.69 1.36
N VAL A 419 -1.56 -14.09 0.21
CA VAL A 419 -0.34 -13.55 -0.42
C VAL A 419 -0.74 -12.80 -1.69
N ASN A 420 -0.48 -11.50 -1.76
CA ASN A 420 -0.77 -10.68 -2.94
C ASN A 420 0.35 -10.84 -3.98
N TYR A 421 0.05 -11.49 -5.12
CA TYR A 421 1.02 -11.77 -6.20
C TYR A 421 1.38 -10.56 -7.10
N THR A 422 0.87 -9.37 -6.86
CA THR A 422 1.15 -8.18 -7.71
C THR A 422 2.41 -7.40 -7.32
N ALA A 423 3.27 -7.94 -6.45
CA ALA A 423 4.51 -7.27 -6.02
C ALA A 423 5.76 -8.17 -6.03
N GLU A 424 5.79 -9.28 -6.76
CA GLU A 424 6.95 -10.17 -6.82
C GLU A 424 7.26 -10.59 -8.27
N ASN A 425 7.67 -9.62 -9.09
CA ASN A 425 8.42 -9.87 -10.34
C ASN A 425 9.39 -8.71 -10.58
N ARG A 426 10.31 -8.52 -9.63
CA ARG A 426 11.67 -8.11 -9.95
C ARG A 426 12.55 -9.21 -9.42
N SER A 427 13.17 -9.93 -10.36
CA SER A 427 14.34 -10.79 -10.18
C SER A 427 15.14 -10.36 -8.96
N GLU A 428 15.49 -11.31 -8.08
CA GLU A 428 16.53 -11.10 -7.09
C GLU A 428 17.81 -10.59 -7.78
N PRO A 429 18.38 -9.48 -7.29
CA PRO A 429 19.79 -9.46 -6.95
C PRO A 429 19.89 -9.35 -5.43
N GLU A 430 20.66 -10.26 -4.84
CA GLU A 430 21.33 -10.15 -3.53
C GLU A 430 20.62 -9.36 -2.41
N LYS A 431 20.12 -10.11 -1.42
CA LYS A 431 19.82 -9.70 -0.03
C LYS A 431 20.04 -8.21 0.29
N GLN A 432 18.94 -7.46 0.38
CA GLN A 432 18.90 -6.26 1.19
C GLN A 432 17.72 -6.30 2.17
N GLN A 433 17.82 -7.25 3.10
CA GLN A 433 17.43 -7.12 4.51
C GLN A 433 16.32 -6.08 4.80
N ASP A 434 15.06 -6.51 4.65
CA ASP A 434 13.89 -5.68 4.93
C ASP A 434 13.95 -5.08 6.32
N SER A 435 13.90 -3.75 6.34
CA SER A 435 13.97 -2.97 7.54
C SER A 435 12.62 -2.32 7.80
N LEU A 436 11.93 -2.80 8.82
CA LEU A 436 10.59 -2.33 9.18
C LEU A 436 10.68 -1.03 9.99
N TYR A 437 10.04 0.04 9.53
CA TYR A 437 10.01 1.34 10.21
C TYR A 437 8.70 1.50 10.98
N ILE A 438 8.77 1.61 12.31
CA ILE A 438 7.59 1.73 13.18
C ILE A 438 7.82 2.78 14.26
N TRP A 439 6.76 3.51 14.61
CA TRP A 439 6.76 4.38 15.78
C TRP A 439 6.81 3.56 17.06
N THR A 440 7.85 3.75 17.86
CA THR A 440 7.99 3.08 19.14
C THR A 440 8.20 4.08 20.26
N HIS A 441 7.71 3.74 21.44
CA HIS A 441 8.03 4.48 22.65
C HIS A 441 9.45 4.09 23.09
N SER A 442 10.45 4.88 22.68
CA SER A 442 11.87 4.56 22.89
C SER A 442 12.39 4.94 24.27
N GLY A 443 11.56 5.58 25.10
CA GLY A 443 11.90 5.99 26.46
C GLY A 443 10.89 6.98 27.03
N TRP A 444 11.16 7.47 28.24
CA TRP A 444 10.45 8.60 28.83
C TRP A 444 11.32 9.86 28.68
N GLU A 445 10.68 10.97 28.34
CA GLU A 445 11.28 12.30 28.49
C GLU A 445 11.63 12.55 29.96
N GLY A 446 12.48 13.55 30.18
CA GLY A 446 12.74 14.06 31.52
C GLY A 446 11.42 14.40 32.22
N CYS A 447 11.38 14.19 33.53
CA CYS A 447 10.23 14.65 34.31
C CYS A 447 10.11 16.16 34.17
N SER A 448 8.89 16.68 33.99
CA SER A 448 8.64 18.12 33.84
C SER A 448 9.18 18.95 35.00
N VAL A 449 9.34 18.33 36.17
CA VAL A 449 9.94 18.92 37.37
C VAL A 449 10.88 17.93 38.06
N GLN A 450 11.91 18.39 38.76
CA GLN A 450 12.85 17.57 39.54
C GLN A 450 12.34 17.15 40.93
N CYS A 451 11.31 17.82 41.45
CA CYS A 451 10.67 17.55 42.73
C CYS A 451 9.28 18.21 42.77
N GLY A 452 8.41 17.82 43.71
CA GLY A 452 7.10 18.45 43.91
C GLY A 452 5.94 17.89 43.07
N GLY A 453 6.17 16.81 42.32
CA GLY A 453 5.16 16.13 41.50
C GLY A 453 5.07 16.68 40.07
N GLY A 454 5.68 15.94 39.13
CA GLY A 454 5.69 16.25 37.71
C GLY A 454 5.08 15.16 36.85
N GLU A 455 5.06 15.42 35.56
CA GLU A 455 4.63 14.48 34.54
C GLU A 455 5.75 14.30 33.53
N ARG A 456 6.00 13.04 33.15
CA ARG A 456 6.88 12.70 32.03
C ARG A 456 6.04 12.11 30.92
N LYS A 457 6.42 12.40 29.67
CA LYS A 457 5.80 11.86 28.46
C LYS A 457 6.73 10.81 27.84
N THR A 458 6.18 9.86 27.10
CA THR A 458 7.01 8.92 26.34
C THR A 458 7.54 9.55 25.06
N ILE A 459 8.82 9.33 24.76
CA ILE A 459 9.44 9.76 23.49
C ILE A 459 8.97 8.80 22.40
N VAL A 460 8.24 9.34 21.42
CA VAL A 460 7.79 8.60 20.25
C VAL A 460 8.77 8.86 19.11
N SER A 461 9.61 7.87 18.83
CA SER A 461 10.63 7.92 17.77
C SER A 461 10.45 6.79 16.77
N CYS A 462 10.81 7.07 15.51
CA CYS A 462 10.77 6.07 14.46
C CYS A 462 11.91 5.05 14.66
N THR A 463 11.60 3.77 14.73
CA THR A 463 12.60 2.70 14.82
C THR A 463 12.57 1.80 13.59
N ARG A 464 13.76 1.50 13.10
CA ARG A 464 14.07 0.56 12.05
C ARG A 464 14.42 -0.79 12.68
N ILE A 465 13.62 -1.80 12.38
CA ILE A 465 13.77 -3.17 12.89
C ILE A 465 14.38 -4.04 11.79
N ILE A 466 15.55 -4.59 12.06
CA ILE A 466 16.28 -5.52 11.19
C ILE A 466 16.70 -6.73 12.03
N ASN A 467 16.36 -7.97 11.64
CA ASN A 467 16.80 -9.19 12.33
C ASN A 467 16.65 -9.17 13.88
N LYS A 468 15.50 -8.71 14.40
CA LYS A 468 15.23 -8.52 15.85
C LYS A 468 16.07 -7.44 16.56
N THR A 469 16.92 -6.72 15.85
CA THR A 469 17.60 -5.51 16.37
C THR A 469 16.78 -4.27 16.03
N MET A 470 16.49 -3.45 17.05
CA MET A 470 15.73 -2.21 16.93
C MET A 470 16.70 -1.03 16.98
N THR A 471 16.70 -0.20 15.94
CA THR A 471 17.56 0.99 15.85
C THR A 471 16.71 2.24 15.64
N VAL A 472 16.96 3.31 16.39
CA VAL A 472 16.23 4.57 16.23
C VAL A 472 16.74 5.28 14.98
N VAL A 473 15.82 5.72 14.12
CA VAL A 473 16.08 6.37 12.83
C VAL A 473 15.29 7.67 12.72
N ASN A 474 15.33 8.33 11.57
CA ASN A 474 14.72 9.64 11.39
C ASN A 474 13.18 9.53 11.39
N ASP A 475 12.50 10.48 12.04
CA ASP A 475 11.04 10.58 12.10
C ASP A 475 10.35 10.63 10.72
N SER A 476 11.08 11.04 9.67
CA SER A 476 10.60 11.06 8.28
C SER A 476 10.50 9.67 7.63
N ASP A 477 11.18 8.66 8.16
CA ASP A 477 11.13 7.28 7.68
C ASP A 477 9.84 6.57 8.13
N CYS A 478 9.13 7.13 9.13
CA CYS A 478 7.84 6.66 9.59
C CYS A 478 6.70 7.58 9.13
N GLN A 479 5.53 6.99 8.81
CA GLN A 479 4.36 7.76 8.38
C GLN A 479 3.78 8.60 9.52
N ARG A 480 3.69 9.93 9.35
CA ARG A 480 3.21 10.85 10.40
C ARG A 480 1.77 10.62 10.84
N VAL A 481 0.91 10.11 9.96
CA VAL A 481 -0.52 9.84 10.25
C VAL A 481 -0.68 8.77 11.34
N ASN A 482 0.27 7.84 11.43
CA ASN A 482 0.23 6.73 12.38
C ASN A 482 1.07 7.00 13.64
N ARG A 483 1.48 8.27 13.89
CA ARG A 483 2.25 8.62 15.08
C ARG A 483 1.34 8.54 16.32
N PRO A 484 1.59 7.63 17.28
CA PRO A 484 0.77 7.51 18.47
C PRO A 484 0.96 8.70 19.42
N GLU A 485 -0.04 8.99 20.24
CA GLU A 485 0.05 10.00 21.28
C GLU A 485 1.03 9.57 22.40
N PRO A 486 1.84 10.50 22.94
CA PRO A 486 2.73 10.20 24.06
C PRO A 486 1.94 9.80 25.33
N GLN A 487 2.25 8.64 25.90
CA GLN A 487 1.75 8.24 27.22
C GLN A 487 2.30 9.17 28.32
N VAL A 488 1.49 9.51 29.34
CA VAL A 488 1.83 10.41 30.45
C VAL A 488 1.92 9.64 31.77
N ARG A 489 2.96 9.89 32.58
CA ARG A 489 3.12 9.27 33.91
C ARG A 489 3.63 10.28 34.94
N LYS A 490 3.09 10.22 36.16
CA LYS A 490 3.57 11.03 37.30
C LYS A 490 4.99 10.62 37.72
N CYS A 491 5.83 11.60 38.04
CA CYS A 491 7.22 11.43 38.45
C CYS A 491 7.62 12.50 39.48
N ASN A 492 8.74 12.28 40.18
CA ASN A 492 9.32 13.21 41.17
C ASN A 492 8.32 13.71 42.22
N THR A 493 7.55 12.77 42.80
CA THR A 493 6.49 13.03 43.79
C THR A 493 7.02 13.37 45.19
N HIS A 494 8.34 13.37 45.40
CA HIS A 494 8.93 13.80 46.66
C HIS A 494 8.89 15.33 46.77
N PRO A 495 8.69 15.88 47.97
CA PRO A 495 8.73 17.33 48.18
C PRO A 495 10.13 17.89 47.85
N CYS A 496 10.17 19.11 47.31
CA CYS A 496 11.42 19.83 47.09
C CYS A 496 12.06 20.21 48.43
N GLN A 497 13.36 20.01 48.57
CA GLN A 497 14.10 20.20 49.82
C GLN A 497 15.09 21.37 49.72
N SER A 498 15.36 22.01 50.85
CA SER A 498 16.40 23.03 51.04
C SER A 498 17.69 22.41 51.56
N ARG A 499 18.85 22.87 51.07
CA ARG A 499 20.17 22.38 51.46
C ARG A 499 21.24 23.47 51.48
N TRP A 500 22.28 23.26 52.28
CA TRP A 500 23.48 24.10 52.31
C TRP A 500 24.36 23.82 51.08
N ILE A 501 24.76 24.87 50.36
CA ILE A 501 25.77 24.78 49.30
C ILE A 501 26.98 25.61 49.72
N THR A 502 28.17 25.05 49.50
CA THR A 502 29.46 25.67 49.79
C THR A 502 30.16 26.06 48.49
N GLY A 503 30.62 27.30 48.38
CA GLY A 503 31.50 27.75 47.29
C GLY A 503 32.91 27.16 47.39
N HIS A 504 33.74 27.44 46.39
CA HIS A 504 35.17 27.09 46.43
C HIS A 504 35.87 27.86 47.55
N TRP A 505 36.88 27.23 48.15
CA TRP A 505 37.77 27.91 49.06
C TRP A 505 38.61 28.95 48.32
N SER A 506 38.80 30.11 48.94
CA SER A 506 39.74 31.13 48.49
C SER A 506 41.16 30.55 48.48
N PRO A 507 42.10 31.15 47.72
CA PRO A 507 43.51 30.89 47.92
C PRO A 507 43.87 31.02 49.41
N CYS A 508 44.79 30.16 49.86
CA CYS A 508 45.27 30.23 51.24
C CYS A 508 45.84 31.61 51.50
N SER A 509 45.49 32.24 52.63
CA SER A 509 45.97 33.57 52.99
C SER A 509 47.50 33.66 53.08
N ALA A 510 48.19 32.52 53.16
CA ALA A 510 49.64 32.41 53.18
C ALA A 510 50.11 31.35 52.17
N THR A 511 51.13 31.69 51.37
CA THR A 511 51.78 30.78 50.40
C THR A 511 52.85 29.91 51.04
N CYS A 512 53.35 30.31 52.20
CA CYS A 512 54.21 29.54 53.09
C CYS A 512 53.72 29.72 54.53
N GLU A 513 53.85 28.68 55.36
CA GLU A 513 53.26 28.54 56.72
C GLU A 513 51.74 28.23 56.77
N LYS A 514 51.15 28.29 57.99
CA LYS A 514 49.72 28.02 58.25
C LYS A 514 48.88 29.25 57.89
N GLY A 515 47.99 29.11 56.91
CA GLY A 515 47.05 30.15 56.53
C GLY A 515 45.59 29.75 56.78
N THR A 516 44.67 30.67 56.47
CA THR A 516 43.23 30.40 56.44
C THR A 516 42.68 30.63 55.03
N GLN A 517 41.72 29.80 54.65
CA GLN A 517 40.96 29.93 53.43
C GLN A 517 39.49 30.14 53.78
N HIS A 518 38.81 30.97 52.99
CA HIS A 518 37.41 31.37 53.19
C HIS A 518 36.54 30.80 52.08
N ARG A 519 35.29 30.44 52.38
CA ARG A 519 34.30 30.06 51.36
C ARG A 519 32.94 30.63 51.68
N GLU A 520 32.15 30.87 50.64
CA GLU A 520 30.76 31.25 50.78
C GLU A 520 29.90 30.03 51.12
N VAL A 521 28.93 30.18 52.03
CA VAL A 521 27.97 29.13 52.39
C VAL A 521 26.56 29.71 52.40
N THR A 522 25.74 29.27 51.47
CA THR A 522 24.38 29.76 51.26
C THR A 522 23.36 28.63 51.37
N CYS A 523 22.22 28.92 52.01
CA CYS A 523 21.08 28.02 52.01
C CYS A 523 20.28 28.22 50.72
N VAL A 524 20.10 27.15 49.97
CA VAL A 524 19.33 27.20 48.73
C VAL A 524 18.12 26.27 48.79
N TYR A 525 17.02 26.71 48.21
CA TYR A 525 15.83 25.90 47.98
C TYR A 525 15.84 25.41 46.52
N GLN A 526 15.66 24.10 46.33
CA GLN A 526 15.53 23.54 44.99
C GLN A 526 14.13 23.84 44.46
N LEU A 527 14.04 24.63 43.40
CA LEU A 527 12.80 24.81 42.67
C LEU A 527 12.45 23.55 41.88
N GLN A 528 11.18 23.45 41.51
CA GLN A 528 10.67 22.36 40.67
C GLN A 528 11.45 22.19 39.35
N ASN A 529 12.04 23.25 38.79
CA ASN A 529 12.85 23.19 37.57
C ASN A 529 14.32 22.71 37.80
N GLY A 530 14.72 22.45 39.04
CA GLY A 530 16.08 22.08 39.41
C GLY A 530 17.05 23.23 39.66
N THR A 531 16.63 24.47 39.45
CA THR A 531 17.42 25.64 39.82
C THR A 531 17.38 25.84 41.33
N TYR A 532 18.49 26.33 41.86
CA TYR A 532 18.64 26.66 43.26
C TYR A 532 18.40 28.15 43.45
N VAL A 533 17.46 28.51 44.33
CA VAL A 533 17.25 29.89 44.73
C VAL A 533 17.72 30.09 46.16
N ASN A 534 18.40 31.21 46.40
CA ASN A 534 18.80 31.59 47.75
C ASN A 534 17.54 31.76 48.61
N THR A 535 17.52 31.07 49.75
CA THR A 535 16.44 31.16 50.74
C THR A 535 17.04 31.51 52.10
N ARG A 536 16.18 31.65 53.11
CA ARG A 536 16.61 31.95 54.47
C ARG A 536 17.23 30.70 55.11
N ASP A 537 18.29 30.91 55.88
CA ASP A 537 19.02 29.87 56.63
C ASP A 537 18.09 28.94 57.45
N LEU A 538 16.96 29.46 57.95
CA LEU A 538 15.94 28.71 58.71
C LEU A 538 15.37 27.48 57.97
N TYR A 539 15.33 27.52 56.63
CA TYR A 539 14.76 26.43 55.84
C TYR A 539 15.73 25.26 55.63
N CYS A 540 17.04 25.45 55.79
CA CYS A 540 18.01 24.37 55.69
C CYS A 540 18.14 23.64 57.04
N LEU A 541 17.45 22.50 57.17
CA LEU A 541 17.50 21.67 58.37
C LEU A 541 18.86 20.94 58.45
N GLY A 542 19.73 21.39 59.35
CA GLY A 542 21.06 20.82 59.58
C GLY A 542 22.11 21.88 59.93
N ASN A 543 23.27 21.46 60.45
CA ASN A 543 24.34 22.39 60.83
C ASN A 543 24.92 23.13 59.62
N LYS A 544 25.01 24.46 59.71
CA LYS A 544 25.62 25.30 58.67
C LYS A 544 27.11 24.95 58.52
N PRO A 545 27.60 24.58 57.32
CA PRO A 545 29.00 24.31 57.08
C PRO A 545 29.90 25.50 57.45
N THR A 546 31.12 25.24 57.93
CA THR A 546 32.08 26.28 58.31
C THR A 546 32.50 27.13 57.10
N THR A 547 32.60 28.44 57.29
CA THR A 547 33.03 29.41 56.27
C THR A 547 34.55 29.63 56.24
N VAL A 548 35.29 29.04 57.18
CA VAL A 548 36.75 29.20 57.35
C VAL A 548 37.39 27.84 57.64
N GLN A 549 38.54 27.56 57.02
CA GLN A 549 39.35 26.36 57.27
C GLN A 549 40.86 26.71 57.30
N SER A 550 41.65 25.99 58.08
CA SER A 550 43.12 26.04 58.04
C SER A 550 43.68 25.37 56.78
N CYS A 551 44.72 25.97 56.20
CA CYS A 551 45.47 25.44 55.05
C CYS A 551 46.98 25.49 55.33
N GLU A 552 47.73 24.55 54.76
CA GLU A 552 49.20 24.48 54.82
C GLU A 552 49.74 24.61 53.39
N GLY A 553 50.61 25.60 53.13
CA GLY A 553 51.24 25.81 51.83
C GLY A 553 52.20 24.67 51.44
N ARG A 554 52.30 24.35 50.15
CA ARG A 554 53.19 23.28 49.63
C ARG A 554 54.54 23.85 49.18
N ASP A 555 55.61 23.22 49.66
CA ASP A 555 57.02 23.22 49.21
C ASP A 555 57.61 24.52 48.65
N CYS A 556 58.50 25.12 49.45
CA CYS A 556 59.43 26.15 49.03
C CYS A 556 60.77 25.49 48.73
N LEU A 557 61.23 25.43 47.47
CA LEU A 557 62.66 25.33 47.05
C LEU A 557 62.81 25.26 45.50
N SER A 558 63.67 26.13 44.95
CA SER A 558 64.14 26.26 43.54
C SER A 558 63.11 26.69 42.47
N ILE A 559 62.85 27.99 42.38
CA ILE A 559 61.96 28.59 41.37
C ILE A 559 62.80 29.22 40.25
N TRP A 560 62.48 28.88 38.99
CA TRP A 560 62.97 29.61 37.83
C TRP A 560 62.25 30.96 37.73
N GLU A 561 63.00 32.05 37.71
CA GLU A 561 62.47 33.40 37.50
C GLU A 561 62.67 33.78 36.03
N ALA A 562 61.58 34.07 35.34
CA ALA A 562 61.60 34.51 33.95
C ALA A 562 61.21 35.99 33.88
N SER A 563 62.02 36.80 33.22
CA SER A 563 61.72 38.22 32.99
C SER A 563 60.56 38.39 32.02
N GLU A 564 60.06 39.64 31.91
CA GLU A 564 59.19 40.04 30.80
C GLU A 564 59.85 39.77 29.45
N TRP A 565 59.02 39.47 28.43
CA TRP A 565 59.46 39.28 27.06
C TRP A 565 59.94 40.60 26.44
N SER A 566 60.97 40.53 25.61
CA SER A 566 61.39 41.64 24.76
C SER A 566 60.29 41.99 23.75
N LYS A 567 60.38 43.18 23.16
CA LYS A 567 59.61 43.48 21.94
C LYS A 567 59.91 42.42 20.87
N CYS A 568 58.93 42.15 20.02
CA CYS A 568 59.11 41.25 18.89
C CYS A 568 60.22 41.79 17.98
N SER A 569 61.06 40.91 17.43
CA SER A 569 62.17 41.31 16.56
C SER A 569 61.72 41.99 15.27
N GLU A 570 60.48 41.75 14.84
CA GLU A 570 59.88 42.33 13.64
C GLU A 570 58.62 43.09 14.05
N ASP A 571 58.48 44.35 13.60
CA ASP A 571 57.29 45.19 13.86
C ASP A 571 56.08 44.77 12.98
N CYS A 572 56.29 43.90 11.98
CA CYS A 572 55.20 43.37 11.14
C CYS A 572 55.53 41.97 10.62
N GLY A 573 54.73 40.98 11.04
CA GLY A 573 54.87 39.59 10.67
C GLY A 573 55.52 38.75 11.78
N LYS A 574 56.05 37.59 11.40
CA LYS A 574 56.65 36.65 12.35
C LYS A 574 58.04 37.10 12.74
N GLY A 575 58.28 37.26 14.04
CA GLY A 575 59.56 37.53 14.66
C GLY A 575 59.80 36.61 15.85
N ILE A 576 60.86 36.89 16.61
CA ILE A 576 61.22 36.15 17.83
C ILE A 576 61.30 37.14 18.98
N GLN A 577 60.65 36.82 20.10
CA GLN A 577 60.78 37.56 21.35
C GLN A 577 61.63 36.75 22.33
N LYS A 578 62.48 37.43 23.10
CA LYS A 578 63.43 36.81 24.03
C LYS A 578 63.17 37.26 25.45
N ARG A 579 63.41 36.41 26.43
CA ARG A 579 63.37 36.78 27.86
C ARG A 579 64.52 36.14 28.63
N THR A 580 64.87 36.73 29.76
CA THR A 580 65.93 36.22 30.63
C THR A 580 65.34 35.22 31.62
N VAL A 581 65.93 34.03 31.75
CA VAL A 581 65.46 32.99 32.69
C VAL A 581 66.59 32.64 33.65
N THR A 582 66.44 33.00 34.92
CA THR A 582 67.45 32.84 35.97
C THR A 582 66.96 31.94 37.10
N CYS A 583 67.82 31.05 37.56
CA CYS A 583 67.56 30.24 38.75
C CYS A 583 67.87 31.10 40.00
N THR A 584 66.89 31.26 40.90
CA THR A 584 67.04 32.07 42.13
C THR A 584 67.87 31.38 43.23
N ASN A 585 68.29 30.13 43.03
CA ASN A 585 69.12 29.40 43.99
C ASN A 585 70.60 29.79 43.84
N SER A 586 71.24 30.25 44.93
CA SER A 586 72.65 30.67 44.99
C SER A 586 73.66 29.56 44.68
N GLN A 587 73.21 28.29 44.56
CA GLN A 587 74.02 27.13 44.18
C GLN A 587 73.73 26.61 42.76
N GLY A 588 72.86 27.27 41.98
CA GLY A 588 72.59 26.94 40.56
C GLY A 588 71.85 25.62 40.31
N LYS A 589 71.33 24.95 41.35
CA LYS A 589 70.57 23.70 41.23
C LYS A 589 69.07 23.96 41.08
N CYS A 590 68.64 24.47 39.93
CA CYS A 590 67.24 24.38 39.51
C CYS A 590 67.07 23.22 38.53
N ASP A 591 65.91 22.54 38.58
CA ASP A 591 65.63 21.42 37.70
C ASP A 591 65.51 21.87 36.23
N ALA A 592 66.36 21.33 35.35
CA ALA A 592 66.37 21.66 33.93
C ALA A 592 65.03 21.30 33.24
N ALA A 593 64.30 20.30 33.75
CA ALA A 593 63.00 19.92 33.19
C ALA A 593 61.92 20.99 33.37
N THR A 594 62.07 21.87 34.37
CA THR A 594 61.10 22.92 34.67
C THR A 594 61.54 24.30 34.17
N ARG A 595 62.67 24.40 33.44
CA ARG A 595 63.21 25.67 32.91
C ARG A 595 62.25 26.27 31.87
N PRO A 596 61.70 27.47 32.10
CA PRO A 596 60.91 28.18 31.10
C PRO A 596 61.74 28.48 29.83
N ARG A 597 61.09 28.49 28.65
CA ARG A 597 61.73 28.87 27.39
C ARG A 597 62.20 30.33 27.41
N ASP A 598 63.39 30.60 26.91
CA ASP A 598 64.02 31.92 26.80
C ASP A 598 63.80 32.59 25.44
N GLU A 599 63.32 31.85 24.43
CA GLU A 599 62.92 32.37 23.11
C GLU A 599 61.58 31.80 22.67
N GLU A 600 60.74 32.62 22.04
CA GLU A 600 59.44 32.23 21.49
C GLU A 600 59.13 33.00 20.20
N GLU A 601 58.44 32.35 19.25
CA GLU A 601 57.92 33.00 18.05
C GLU A 601 56.81 34.00 18.44
N CYS A 602 56.95 35.24 17.99
CA CYS A 602 55.94 36.29 18.12
C CYS A 602 55.46 36.71 16.73
N GLU A 603 54.22 37.16 16.64
CA GLU A 603 53.70 37.75 15.42
C GLU A 603 53.15 39.13 15.75
N ASP A 604 53.86 40.17 15.33
CA ASP A 604 53.43 41.55 15.53
C ASP A 604 52.67 42.02 14.29
N HIS A 605 51.48 42.57 14.48
CA HIS A 605 50.64 43.06 13.39
C HIS A 605 50.62 44.60 13.32
N THR A 606 51.37 45.26 14.21
CA THR A 606 51.29 46.71 14.41
C THR A 606 52.03 47.46 13.29
N GLY A 607 51.29 48.10 12.38
CA GLY A 607 51.89 48.90 11.29
C GLY A 607 52.18 48.14 10.01
N CYS A 608 51.57 46.96 9.82
CA CYS A 608 51.65 46.13 8.62
C CYS A 608 51.01 46.72 7.36
N TYR A 609 50.18 47.75 7.50
CA TYR A 609 49.42 48.33 6.40
C TYR A 609 49.79 49.79 6.15
N GLU A 610 50.01 50.14 4.88
CA GLU A 610 50.33 51.50 4.45
C GLU A 610 49.47 51.97 3.28
N TRP A 611 49.24 53.29 3.20
CA TRP A 611 48.52 53.88 2.08
C TRP A 611 49.42 54.00 0.85
N LYS A 612 49.07 53.31 -0.22
CA LYS A 612 49.65 53.52 -1.55
C LYS A 612 48.69 54.32 -2.42
N THR A 613 49.24 55.25 -3.21
CA THR A 613 48.46 56.07 -4.13
C THR A 613 48.92 55.86 -5.56
N GLY A 614 47.99 55.67 -6.49
CA GLY A 614 48.26 55.70 -7.92
C GLY A 614 48.38 57.12 -8.47
N ASP A 615 48.65 57.22 -9.76
CA ASP A 615 48.76 58.50 -10.47
C ASP A 615 47.42 59.26 -10.52
N TRP A 616 47.51 60.59 -10.64
CA TRP A 616 46.35 61.45 -10.79
C TRP A 616 45.74 61.32 -12.19
N SER A 617 44.42 61.19 -12.25
CA SER A 617 43.66 61.20 -13.50
C SER A 617 43.69 62.58 -14.18
N LYS A 618 43.34 62.62 -15.47
CA LYS A 618 43.15 63.89 -16.20
C LYS A 618 42.05 64.72 -15.53
N CYS A 619 42.15 66.05 -15.63
CA CYS A 619 41.18 66.96 -15.03
C CYS A 619 39.76 66.67 -15.54
N SER A 620 38.76 66.58 -14.64
CA SER A 620 37.37 66.24 -15.00
C SER A 620 36.68 67.27 -15.90
N SER A 621 37.24 68.47 -16.00
CA SER A 621 36.72 69.58 -16.80
C SER A 621 37.80 70.00 -17.77
N THR A 622 37.46 70.25 -19.03
CA THR A 622 38.38 70.74 -20.08
C THR A 622 38.65 72.24 -20.00
N CYS A 623 37.91 72.96 -19.16
CA CYS A 623 38.02 74.39 -18.90
C CYS A 623 37.50 74.66 -17.47
N GLY A 624 37.90 75.78 -16.85
CA GLY A 624 37.47 76.20 -15.52
C GLY A 624 38.04 75.36 -14.37
N LYS A 625 37.33 75.36 -13.22
CA LYS A 625 37.69 74.53 -12.07
C LYS A 625 37.22 73.09 -12.33
N GLY A 626 38.15 72.13 -12.30
CA GLY A 626 37.87 70.71 -12.39
C GLY A 626 38.46 69.93 -11.21
N LEU A 627 38.27 68.61 -11.21
CA LEU A 627 38.77 67.72 -10.17
C LEU A 627 39.62 66.62 -10.82
N GLN A 628 40.80 66.33 -10.25
CA GLN A 628 41.56 65.12 -10.54
C GLN A 628 41.31 64.11 -9.42
N SER A 629 41.20 62.85 -9.79
CA SER A 629 41.04 61.72 -8.87
C SER A 629 42.24 60.78 -8.98
N ARG A 630 42.64 60.16 -7.87
CA ARG A 630 43.64 59.07 -7.89
C ARG A 630 43.16 57.90 -7.05
N VAL A 631 43.66 56.71 -7.37
CA VAL A 631 43.40 55.52 -6.57
C VAL A 631 44.20 55.61 -5.27
N VAL A 632 43.53 55.49 -4.13
CA VAL A 632 44.16 55.44 -2.79
C VAL A 632 43.75 54.12 -2.16
N GLN A 633 44.70 53.21 -1.98
CA GLN A 633 44.46 51.85 -1.50
C GLN A 633 45.36 51.57 -0.29
N CYS A 634 44.78 50.94 0.72
CA CYS A 634 45.52 50.44 1.86
C CYS A 634 46.09 49.07 1.49
N MET A 635 47.42 48.93 1.59
CA MET A 635 48.13 47.74 1.17
C MET A 635 49.02 47.22 2.29
N HIS A 636 49.10 45.90 2.42
CA HIS A 636 50.00 45.24 3.36
C HIS A 636 51.45 45.35 2.86
N LYS A 637 52.37 45.83 3.71
CA LYS A 637 53.79 46.07 3.37
C LYS A 637 54.51 44.83 2.85
N VAL A 638 54.29 43.69 3.50
CA VAL A 638 54.95 42.42 3.17
C VAL A 638 54.25 41.64 2.05
N THR A 639 52.93 41.46 2.13
CA THR A 639 52.20 40.57 1.19
C THR A 639 51.66 41.28 -0.05
N GLY A 640 51.67 42.62 -0.09
CA GLY A 640 51.10 43.41 -1.19
C GLY A 640 49.58 43.28 -1.33
N ARG A 641 48.89 42.65 -0.37
CA ARG A 641 47.44 42.44 -0.41
C ARG A 641 46.68 43.70 -0.03
N HIS A 642 45.49 43.86 -0.60
CA HIS A 642 44.55 44.90 -0.19
C HIS A 642 44.09 44.67 1.25
N GLY A 643 44.17 45.71 2.08
CA GLY A 643 43.73 45.69 3.48
C GLY A 643 42.83 46.88 3.83
N SER A 644 42.33 46.89 5.06
CA SER A 644 41.48 47.97 5.60
C SER A 644 42.00 48.60 6.89
N GLU A 645 43.20 48.21 7.34
CA GLU A 645 43.75 48.53 8.67
C GLU A 645 44.77 49.70 8.66
N CYS A 646 44.83 50.48 7.57
CA CYS A 646 45.70 51.66 7.52
C CYS A 646 45.16 52.81 8.39
N PRO A 647 46.02 53.57 9.09
CA PRO A 647 45.58 54.70 9.92
C PRO A 647 44.81 55.75 9.10
N ILE A 648 43.60 56.10 9.54
CA ILE A 648 42.73 57.06 8.82
C ILE A 648 43.38 58.44 8.76
N VAL A 649 44.15 58.81 9.79
CA VAL A 649 44.82 60.10 9.91
C VAL A 649 45.90 60.32 8.84
N SER A 650 46.52 59.24 8.35
CA SER A 650 47.54 59.30 7.30
C SER A 650 46.97 59.05 5.90
N LYS A 651 45.64 58.97 5.75
CA LYS A 651 44.98 58.69 4.47
C LYS A 651 45.19 59.83 3.47
N PRO A 652 45.87 59.59 2.34
CA PRO A 652 46.09 60.61 1.33
C PRO A 652 44.79 61.05 0.66
N ALA A 653 44.70 62.33 0.27
CA ALA A 653 43.55 62.84 -0.47
C ALA A 653 43.39 62.09 -1.81
N ALA A 654 42.19 61.55 -2.04
CA ALA A 654 41.83 60.86 -3.29
C ALA A 654 41.42 61.84 -4.40
N TYR A 655 41.19 63.11 -4.06
CA TYR A 655 40.75 64.16 -4.97
C TYR A 655 41.55 65.43 -4.74
N ARG A 656 41.87 66.14 -5.82
CA ARG A 656 42.42 67.50 -5.76
C ARG A 656 41.80 68.38 -6.83
N GLN A 657 41.76 69.68 -6.58
CA GLN A 657 41.30 70.65 -7.57
C GLN A 657 42.37 70.85 -8.65
N CYS A 658 41.91 70.94 -9.90
CA CYS A 658 42.70 71.38 -11.05
C CYS A 658 42.02 72.61 -11.65
N HIS A 659 42.80 73.51 -12.23
CA HIS A 659 42.31 74.70 -12.90
C HIS A 659 42.79 74.70 -14.36
N GLN A 660 41.85 74.81 -15.30
CA GLN A 660 42.09 75.06 -16.72
C GLN A 660 41.38 76.37 -17.13
N GLU A 661 41.67 76.87 -18.33
CA GLU A 661 41.24 78.18 -18.85
C GLU A 661 39.72 78.42 -18.74
N VAL A 662 39.28 79.68 -18.70
CA VAL A 662 37.88 80.08 -18.43
C VAL A 662 36.91 79.51 -19.47
N CYS A 663 35.87 78.78 -19.03
CA CYS A 663 34.84 78.20 -19.91
C CYS A 663 33.87 79.26 -20.44
N ASN A 664 33.68 79.36 -21.76
CA ASN A 664 32.60 80.14 -22.39
C ASN A 664 31.28 79.34 -22.44
N GLU A 665 30.16 80.03 -22.22
CA GLU A 665 28.82 79.46 -21.99
C GLU A 665 28.26 78.63 -23.17
N LYS A 666 27.95 77.36 -22.88
CA LYS A 666 26.72 76.59 -23.20
C LYS A 666 27.02 75.09 -22.99
N ILE A 667 26.66 74.56 -21.83
CA ILE A 667 26.91 73.17 -21.46
C ILE A 667 25.69 72.31 -21.80
N ASN A 668 25.89 71.35 -22.70
CA ASN A 668 25.00 70.22 -22.92
C ASN A 668 25.28 69.17 -21.84
N VAL A 669 24.28 68.83 -21.03
CA VAL A 669 24.38 67.88 -19.92
C VAL A 669 24.22 66.46 -20.47
N ASN A 670 25.26 65.63 -20.45
CA ASN A 670 25.15 64.15 -20.41
C ASN A 670 26.52 63.46 -20.29
N THR A 671 27.08 63.37 -19.08
CA THR A 671 28.05 62.30 -18.73
C THR A 671 28.21 62.18 -17.20
N ILE A 672 27.38 61.36 -16.55
CA ILE A 672 27.66 60.82 -15.21
C ILE A 672 27.55 59.29 -15.31
N THR A 673 28.66 58.59 -15.11
CA THR A 673 28.84 57.15 -15.37
C THR A 673 28.80 56.27 -14.11
N SER A 674 28.19 56.73 -13.00
CA SER A 674 28.11 55.91 -11.77
C SER A 674 26.77 56.04 -11.01
N PRO A 675 25.99 54.94 -10.84
CA PRO A 675 24.70 54.95 -10.15
C PRO A 675 24.77 55.33 -8.68
N ARG A 676 25.91 55.07 -8.01
CA ARG A 676 26.12 55.46 -6.62
C ARG A 676 26.34 56.97 -6.46
N LEU A 677 26.92 57.61 -7.48
CA LEU A 677 27.08 59.07 -7.52
C LEU A 677 25.76 59.76 -7.88
N ALA A 678 24.96 59.17 -8.78
CA ALA A 678 23.64 59.69 -9.13
C ALA A 678 22.65 59.70 -7.95
N ALA A 679 22.78 58.80 -6.97
CA ALA A 679 22.00 58.84 -5.73
C ALA A 679 22.23 60.10 -4.88
N LEU A 680 23.42 60.68 -4.99
CA LEU A 680 23.85 61.87 -4.24
C LEU A 680 23.71 63.17 -5.06
N THR A 681 23.84 63.11 -6.39
CA THR A 681 23.88 64.32 -7.24
C THR A 681 22.70 64.50 -8.21
N TYR A 682 21.88 63.47 -8.48
CA TYR A 682 20.76 63.57 -9.42
C TYR A 682 19.48 64.06 -8.72
N LYS A 683 18.87 65.14 -9.22
CA LYS A 683 17.56 65.62 -8.75
C LYS A 683 16.47 64.61 -9.15
N CYS A 684 15.99 63.86 -8.16
CA CYS A 684 14.89 62.90 -8.33
C CYS A 684 13.55 63.64 -8.26
N THR A 685 12.76 63.58 -9.33
CA THR A 685 11.42 64.20 -9.42
C THR A 685 10.28 63.23 -9.06
N GLY A 686 10.61 62.01 -8.61
CA GLY A 686 9.68 60.94 -8.26
C GLY A 686 9.80 59.70 -9.16
N ASP A 687 9.21 58.58 -8.74
CA ASP A 687 9.17 57.35 -9.54
C ASP A 687 8.18 57.50 -10.71
N GLN A 688 8.64 57.22 -11.93
CA GLN A 688 7.79 57.29 -13.12
C GLN A 688 6.73 56.18 -13.16
N TRP A 689 7.03 55.02 -12.57
CA TRP A 689 6.16 53.83 -12.57
C TRP A 689 6.06 53.21 -11.18
N THR A 690 5.42 53.92 -10.26
CA THR A 690 5.34 53.59 -8.82
C THR A 690 5.04 52.11 -8.51
N VAL A 691 4.12 51.47 -9.23
CA VAL A 691 3.77 50.04 -9.03
C VAL A 691 4.91 49.11 -9.47
N TYR A 692 5.53 49.39 -10.63
CA TYR A 692 6.60 48.57 -11.18
C TYR A 692 7.92 48.76 -10.42
N CYS A 693 8.16 49.97 -9.93
CA CYS A 693 9.36 50.31 -9.16
C CYS A 693 9.47 49.52 -7.84
N ARG A 694 8.35 49.14 -7.23
CA ARG A 694 8.34 48.26 -6.04
C ARG A 694 8.94 46.88 -6.35
N VAL A 695 8.64 46.31 -7.53
CA VAL A 695 9.20 45.03 -7.99
C VAL A 695 10.70 45.16 -8.29
N ILE A 696 11.12 46.27 -8.91
CA ILE A 696 12.54 46.58 -9.19
C ILE A 696 13.38 46.57 -7.90
N ARG A 697 12.83 47.09 -6.80
CA ARG A 697 13.46 47.02 -5.47
C ARG A 697 13.56 45.59 -4.94
N GLU A 698 12.45 44.85 -4.95
CA GLU A 698 12.42 43.46 -4.45
C GLU A 698 13.37 42.52 -5.20
N LYS A 699 13.63 42.81 -6.49
CA LYS A 699 14.56 42.05 -7.34
C LYS A 699 15.99 42.61 -7.37
N ASN A 700 16.35 43.61 -6.54
CA ASN A 700 17.69 44.22 -6.47
C ASN A 700 18.19 44.88 -7.78
N LEU A 701 17.30 45.32 -8.67
CA LEU A 701 17.67 45.82 -9.99
C LEU A 701 18.09 47.30 -10.00
N CYS A 702 18.08 47.96 -8.84
CA CYS A 702 18.51 49.36 -8.63
C CYS A 702 20.01 49.62 -8.84
N GLN A 703 20.80 48.60 -9.21
CA GLN A 703 22.20 48.76 -9.58
C GLN A 703 22.38 49.21 -11.04
N ASP A 704 21.38 49.00 -11.89
CA ASP A 704 21.36 49.47 -13.27
C ASP A 704 20.83 50.92 -13.34
N MET A 705 21.59 51.80 -13.99
CA MET A 705 21.24 53.21 -14.16
C MET A 705 19.91 53.42 -14.89
N ARG A 706 19.52 52.53 -15.81
CA ARG A 706 18.26 52.66 -16.54
C ARG A 706 17.05 52.54 -15.61
N TRP A 707 17.13 51.64 -14.64
CA TRP A 707 16.09 51.49 -13.61
C TRP A 707 16.17 52.60 -12.58
N TYR A 708 17.38 53.04 -12.21
CA TYR A 708 17.56 54.17 -11.31
C TYR A 708 16.95 55.47 -11.85
N GLN A 709 17.06 55.76 -13.15
CA GLN A 709 16.47 56.95 -13.76
C GLN A 709 14.94 56.94 -13.76
N ARG A 710 14.30 55.78 -13.82
CA ARG A 710 12.83 55.63 -13.88
C ARG A 710 12.19 55.40 -12.52
N CYS A 711 12.94 54.85 -11.57
CA CYS A 711 12.52 54.50 -10.21
C CYS A 711 13.43 55.16 -9.16
N CYS A 712 13.72 56.45 -9.32
CA CYS A 712 14.77 57.14 -8.56
C CYS A 712 14.48 57.22 -7.06
N GLN A 713 13.22 57.29 -6.64
CA GLN A 713 12.83 57.40 -5.24
C GLN A 713 12.89 56.04 -4.57
N THR A 714 12.29 55.02 -5.19
CA THR A 714 12.35 53.64 -4.70
C THR A 714 13.80 53.12 -4.63
N CYS A 715 14.64 53.44 -5.61
CA CYS A 715 16.06 53.04 -5.59
C CYS A 715 16.92 53.86 -4.61
N ARG A 716 16.56 55.11 -4.30
CA ARG A 716 17.19 55.87 -3.21
C ARG A 716 16.95 55.22 -1.86
N ASP A 717 15.71 54.85 -1.56
CA ASP A 717 15.34 54.19 -0.31
C ASP A 717 16.01 52.83 -0.15
N PHE A 718 16.14 52.09 -1.26
CA PHE A 718 16.89 50.83 -1.29
C PHE A 718 18.34 50.99 -0.79
N TYR A 719 19.06 52.02 -1.26
CA TYR A 719 20.43 52.27 -0.82
C TYR A 719 20.52 52.86 0.60
N ALA A 720 19.51 53.63 1.03
CA ALA A 720 19.44 54.15 2.40
C ALA A 720 19.25 53.03 3.44
N ASN A 721 18.33 52.09 3.20
CA ASN A 721 18.07 50.97 4.12
C ASN A 721 19.23 49.96 4.20
N LYS A 722 19.98 49.77 3.11
CA LYS A 722 21.18 48.91 3.11
C LYS A 722 22.33 49.46 3.96
N MET A 723 22.34 50.76 4.26
CA MET A 723 23.31 51.41 5.14
C MET A 723 22.95 51.26 6.63
N GLN A 724 21.66 51.14 6.96
CA GLN A 724 21.19 50.97 8.34
C GLN A 724 21.32 49.53 8.89
N GLN A 725 21.31 48.49 8.05
CA GLN A 725 21.54 47.10 8.49
C GLN A 725 23.02 46.75 8.76
N LYS A 726 23.94 47.71 8.64
CA LYS A 726 25.38 47.54 8.91
C LYS A 726 25.94 48.52 9.95
N SER A 727 25.07 49.21 10.67
CA SER A 727 25.36 49.91 11.93
C SER A 727 24.59 49.23 13.05
#